data_AF-A0A8T2VDI0-F1
#
_entry.id   AF-A0A8T2VDI0-F1
#
_cell.length_a   1.000
_cell.length_b   1.000
_cell.length_c   1.000
_cell.angle_alpha   90.00
_cell.angle_beta   90.00
_cell.angle_gamma   90.00
#
_symmetry.space_group_name_H-M   'P 1'
#
loop_
_entity.id
_entity.type
_entity.pdbx_description
1 polymer ?
#
loop_
_entity_poly.entity_id
_entity_poly.type
_entity_poly.pdbx_seq_one_letter_code
_entity_poly.pdbx_strand_id
1 'polypeptide(L)'
;MELVTAVLGDHGQRPLHDYVVVTAVTDLNGKPRFFSTPELIAFCRQWRLPTNHVWLFSTRKSATSFFTAYDALCEEGIATEVSRTLDEVSDVSAPGSKSHTVVQGEILEGLVARIVSPESAERMKKVLQDYPLQVCMDSEKYLPQKGLREIYAQHMASEEEQVKALLNAVGSDMCSDWSDWGLEGTNNSLLYKFLKATPLDLMTKKFQEMLNLLLNRNMKVRYPCRYKGFDAKERKTHFRMTVHVLDDYVFRKYQIEMKRNPDLWPLYRGFFVDVYIMHGDRRPESVVSLTDRISESLQISHERDNGSADEVENLMVKLKFLPYKIRTFLIRNGLSTLFDNGFPAYRKYYLKQMGIWKTSFEKQQQLDWLLTEWAQYITSKYRGRGPNNHTYLSEAEPFLEQFAKRSTQNKRLVGYTGSVTATESLKEEVIESSALSVQESLTVAKQEKIDMKGKGMVIFFPAIPGCGKSAVCKELLNDPGELVANGRSIHSLMGDLVKGKYWPLLAKERQKRPKETITLADKNAPNVEVWDTVRDICNDTSAIGVPVVPDSPGTELNPFALDALALFMYRVIQRQNHPGNLDKESPNAGYVLLMFYNLYSRKNRKEFEGALRQQFGFLVKLPILKPERPPLPSAIQDVLSEGLDLFGSHSRKHGKLDSSKGSLSQKWSIWEKNLRQVLNRNAVYFNDIQTPFKEAFESVRQQLIAILKGEVPINSAGEEVRSFNNITYAALTLPVNEVTQTLQHLAATNIDIENYFCDRMVILNSAHVTLAHKHAHGVAAVAKFGDLRGVEVPVMLTAFLFSAKLCALEARIMENEKGIYSRNPWPHVTVWTAKGTRPKESNFLPQMLQSGHAWRVDFAPVVLSGVVELL
;
A
#
# COMPACT_ATOMS: atom_id res chain seq x y z
N MET A 1 8.72 3.65 -20.88
CA MET A 1 10.14 3.33 -20.64
C MET A 1 10.57 3.97 -19.34
N GLU A 2 11.41 3.31 -18.58
CA GLU A 2 12.05 3.83 -17.38
C GLU A 2 13.55 3.94 -17.67
N LEU A 3 14.09 5.14 -17.52
CA LEU A 3 15.52 5.42 -17.63
C LEU A 3 16.08 5.58 -16.22
N VAL A 4 17.09 4.77 -15.90
CA VAL A 4 17.77 4.80 -14.62
C VAL A 4 19.24 5.10 -14.88
N THR A 5 19.71 6.20 -14.30
CA THR A 5 21.09 6.64 -14.51
C THR A 5 21.91 6.37 -13.24
N ALA A 6 23.16 5.97 -13.40
CA ALA A 6 24.14 5.80 -12.32
C ALA A 6 24.45 7.12 -11.57
N VAL A 7 23.96 8.25 -12.11
CA VAL A 7 24.22 9.60 -11.64
C VAL A 7 23.04 10.19 -10.85
N LEU A 8 21.82 10.06 -11.38
CA LEU A 8 20.60 10.68 -10.84
C LEU A 8 19.58 9.65 -10.34
N GLY A 9 19.74 8.39 -10.74
CA GLY A 9 18.88 7.29 -10.33
C GLY A 9 19.07 6.98 -8.84
N ASP A 10 17.96 7.01 -8.11
CA ASP A 10 17.88 6.61 -6.71
C ASP A 10 16.79 5.55 -6.57
N HIS A 11 17.16 4.30 -6.79
CA HIS A 11 16.35 3.12 -6.48
C HIS A 11 16.78 2.50 -5.15
N GLY A 12 17.09 3.36 -4.17
CA GLY A 12 17.68 2.96 -2.91
C GLY A 12 19.15 2.57 -3.04
N GLN A 13 19.70 2.37 -4.23
CA GLN A 13 21.13 2.19 -4.47
C GLN A 13 21.51 2.94 -5.73
N ARG A 14 22.74 3.46 -5.80
CA ARG A 14 23.30 3.99 -7.03
C ARG A 14 23.49 2.85 -8.03
N PRO A 15 22.91 2.96 -9.23
CA PRO A 15 23.16 1.99 -10.29
C PRO A 15 24.66 1.85 -10.59
N LEU A 16 25.09 0.64 -10.95
CA LEU A 16 26.45 0.37 -11.40
C LEU A 16 26.67 0.88 -12.83
N HIS A 17 25.63 0.81 -13.65
CA HIS A 17 25.62 1.30 -15.03
C HIS A 17 24.33 2.08 -15.32
N ASP A 18 24.37 2.96 -16.31
CA ASP A 18 23.15 3.55 -16.86
C ASP A 18 22.36 2.45 -17.59
N TYR A 19 21.05 2.37 -17.35
CA TYR A 19 20.18 1.43 -18.05
C TYR A 19 18.81 2.02 -18.32
N VAL A 20 18.19 1.54 -19.40
CA VAL A 20 16.80 1.83 -19.74
C VAL A 20 16.05 0.51 -19.82
N VAL A 21 14.79 0.50 -19.42
CA VAL A 21 13.92 -0.67 -19.52
C VAL A 21 12.54 -0.26 -20.03
N VAL A 22 11.98 -1.06 -20.93
CA VAL A 22 10.60 -0.88 -21.37
C VAL A 22 9.67 -1.54 -20.36
N THR A 23 8.83 -0.74 -19.71
CA THR A 23 7.91 -1.19 -18.66
C THR A 23 6.47 -1.32 -19.13
N ALA A 24 6.10 -0.63 -20.22
CA ALA A 24 4.79 -0.69 -20.86
C ALA A 24 4.88 -0.15 -22.29
N VAL A 25 4.01 -0.66 -23.15
CA VAL A 25 3.75 -0.15 -24.51
C VAL A 25 2.24 0.01 -24.65
N THR A 26 1.82 1.13 -25.24
CA THR A 26 0.42 1.41 -25.53
C THR A 26 0.25 1.59 -27.02
N ASP A 27 -0.66 0.82 -27.62
CA ASP A 27 -1.14 1.10 -28.97
C ASP A 27 -2.23 2.16 -28.90
N LEU A 28 -2.10 3.18 -29.74
CA LEU A 28 -3.04 4.28 -29.83
C LEU A 28 -3.84 4.26 -31.14
N ASN A 29 -3.67 3.23 -31.99
CA ASN A 29 -4.47 3.05 -33.18
C ASN A 29 -5.88 2.56 -32.79
N GLY A 30 -6.84 3.48 -32.73
CA GLY A 30 -8.21 3.20 -32.31
C GLY A 30 -8.38 3.34 -30.79
N LYS A 31 -9.05 2.37 -30.15
CA LYS A 31 -9.22 2.38 -28.69
C LYS A 31 -7.86 2.12 -28.03
N PRO A 32 -7.36 3.02 -27.16
CA PRO A 32 -6.06 2.84 -26.53
C PRO A 32 -5.96 1.50 -25.79
N ARG A 33 -4.91 0.74 -26.08
CA ARG A 33 -4.70 -0.61 -25.52
C ARG A 33 -3.26 -0.78 -25.05
N PHE A 34 -3.08 -1.13 -23.79
CA PHE A 34 -1.76 -1.56 -23.31
C PHE A 34 -1.45 -2.96 -23.82
N PHE A 35 -0.21 -3.17 -24.22
CA PHE A 35 0.28 -4.51 -24.55
C PHE A 35 0.25 -5.40 -23.31
N SER A 36 -0.26 -6.61 -23.48
CA SER A 36 -0.10 -7.69 -22.51
C SER A 36 1.38 -8.01 -22.31
N THR A 37 1.68 -8.72 -21.24
CA THR A 37 3.07 -9.04 -20.91
C THR A 37 3.79 -9.83 -22.02
N PRO A 38 3.19 -10.86 -22.67
CA PRO A 38 3.77 -11.53 -23.83
C PRO A 38 3.99 -10.60 -25.04
N GLU A 39 3.03 -9.71 -25.35
CA GLU A 39 3.15 -8.75 -26.46
C GLU A 39 4.28 -7.75 -26.23
N LEU A 40 4.44 -7.27 -24.98
CA LEU A 40 5.54 -6.40 -24.59
C LEU A 40 6.90 -7.08 -24.81
N ILE A 41 7.06 -8.33 -24.35
CA ILE A 41 8.30 -9.08 -24.53
C ILE A 41 8.58 -9.34 -26.02
N ALA A 42 7.57 -9.75 -26.79
CA ALA A 42 7.71 -9.96 -28.24
C ALA A 42 8.17 -8.67 -28.94
N PHE A 43 7.47 -7.56 -28.68
CA PHE A 43 7.81 -6.24 -29.21
C PHE A 43 9.25 -5.86 -28.84
N CYS A 44 9.61 -5.94 -27.57
CA CYS A 44 10.95 -5.57 -27.15
C CYS A 44 12.03 -6.45 -27.77
N ARG A 45 11.83 -7.77 -27.87
CA ARG A 45 12.82 -8.66 -28.48
C ARG A 45 12.93 -8.46 -29.99
N GLN A 46 11.81 -8.23 -30.69
CA GLN A 46 11.79 -7.90 -32.10
C GLN A 46 12.58 -6.61 -32.40
N TRP A 47 12.41 -5.58 -31.58
CA TRP A 47 13.04 -4.26 -31.75
C TRP A 47 14.35 -4.09 -30.96
N ARG A 48 14.85 -5.17 -30.33
CA ARG A 48 16.05 -5.16 -29.47
C ARG A 48 16.01 -4.10 -28.37
N LEU A 49 14.83 -3.84 -27.83
CA LEU A 49 14.62 -2.94 -26.71
C LEU A 49 14.85 -3.68 -25.38
N PRO A 50 15.43 -3.00 -24.39
CA PRO A 50 15.78 -3.63 -23.12
C PRO A 50 14.55 -3.90 -22.24
N THR A 51 14.53 -5.06 -21.60
CA THR A 51 13.46 -5.53 -20.72
C THR A 51 13.99 -5.93 -19.35
N ASN A 52 13.13 -5.81 -18.34
CA ASN A 52 13.37 -6.41 -17.02
C ASN A 52 13.16 -7.92 -17.05
N HIS A 53 13.63 -8.61 -16.01
CA HIS A 53 13.24 -9.99 -15.73
C HIS A 53 11.75 -10.01 -15.38
N VAL A 54 10.98 -10.89 -16.03
CA VAL A 54 9.55 -11.03 -15.86
C VAL A 54 9.21 -12.46 -15.45
N TRP A 55 8.36 -12.60 -14.44
CA TRP A 55 7.80 -13.88 -13.98
C TRP A 55 6.28 -13.86 -14.12
N LEU A 56 5.71 -14.92 -14.69
CA LEU A 56 4.28 -15.08 -14.85
C LEU A 56 3.73 -16.11 -13.85
N PHE A 57 2.64 -15.72 -13.20
CA PHE A 57 1.88 -16.55 -12.26
C PHE A 57 0.45 -16.64 -12.78
N SER A 58 0.09 -17.82 -13.26
CA SER A 58 -1.15 -18.12 -13.98
C SER A 58 -2.10 -19.08 -13.27
N THR A 59 -1.63 -19.72 -12.20
CA THR A 59 -2.43 -20.64 -11.39
C THR A 59 -2.58 -20.11 -9.97
N ARG A 60 -3.64 -20.54 -9.27
CA ARG A 60 -3.81 -20.22 -7.84
C ARG A 60 -2.58 -20.65 -7.04
N LYS A 61 -2.05 -21.83 -7.35
CA LYS A 61 -0.85 -22.38 -6.71
C LYS A 61 0.36 -21.47 -6.89
N SER A 62 0.73 -21.13 -8.12
CA SER A 62 1.91 -20.28 -8.39
C SER A 62 1.74 -18.87 -7.82
N ALA A 63 0.54 -18.30 -7.90
CA ALA A 63 0.23 -17.00 -7.29
C ALA A 63 0.33 -17.02 -5.77
N THR A 64 -0.19 -18.05 -5.10
CA THR A 64 -0.06 -18.19 -3.64
C THR A 64 1.40 -18.44 -3.24
N SER A 65 2.15 -19.28 -3.97
CA SER A 65 3.58 -19.48 -3.75
C SER A 65 4.40 -18.20 -3.93
N PHE A 66 4.12 -17.39 -4.95
CA PHE A 66 4.73 -16.07 -5.11
C PHE A 66 4.56 -15.21 -3.86
N PHE A 67 3.32 -15.16 -3.37
CA PHE A 67 2.96 -14.38 -2.20
C PHE A 67 3.64 -14.90 -0.93
N THR A 68 3.69 -16.20 -0.71
CA THR A 68 4.42 -16.82 0.40
C THR A 68 5.93 -16.57 0.30
N ALA A 69 6.50 -16.65 -0.91
CA ALA A 69 7.90 -16.34 -1.15
C ALA A 69 8.23 -14.88 -0.82
N TYR A 70 7.36 -13.95 -1.22
CA TYR A 70 7.52 -12.55 -0.84
C TYR A 70 7.47 -12.35 0.67
N ASP A 71 6.51 -12.96 1.38
CA ASP A 71 6.42 -12.83 2.85
C ASP A 71 7.69 -13.35 3.54
N ALA A 72 8.26 -14.46 3.06
CA ALA A 72 9.52 -15.00 3.57
C ALA A 72 10.76 -14.13 3.27
N LEU A 73 10.69 -13.29 2.22
CA LEU A 73 11.78 -12.45 1.72
C LEU A 73 11.62 -10.96 2.03
N CYS A 74 10.45 -10.49 2.46
CA CYS A 74 10.12 -9.06 2.45
C CYS A 74 11.05 -8.22 3.35
N GLU A 75 11.66 -8.82 4.37
CA GLU A 75 12.57 -8.17 5.30
C GLU A 75 14.06 -8.29 4.93
N GLU A 76 14.44 -9.22 4.05
CA GLU A 76 15.85 -9.56 3.79
C GLU A 76 16.19 -9.72 2.29
N GLY A 77 15.19 -9.61 1.42
CA GLY A 77 15.29 -9.94 0.00
C GLY A 77 16.27 -9.05 -0.76
N ILE A 78 17.21 -9.72 -1.44
CA ILE A 78 18.18 -9.15 -2.38
C ILE A 78 17.96 -9.73 -3.79
N ALA A 79 18.50 -9.07 -4.81
CA ALA A 79 18.29 -9.38 -6.22
C ALA A 79 18.54 -10.86 -6.56
N THR A 80 19.67 -11.41 -6.12
CA THR A 80 20.06 -12.78 -6.43
C THR A 80 19.09 -13.80 -5.82
N GLU A 81 18.79 -13.66 -4.52
CA GLU A 81 17.92 -14.62 -3.82
C GLU A 81 16.46 -14.54 -4.29
N VAL A 82 15.96 -13.31 -4.49
CA VAL A 82 14.60 -13.07 -4.99
C VAL A 82 14.45 -13.66 -6.39
N SER A 83 15.36 -13.34 -7.32
CA SER A 83 15.25 -13.82 -8.71
C SER A 83 15.25 -15.35 -8.79
N ARG A 84 16.19 -15.99 -8.10
CA ARG A 84 16.26 -17.47 -8.00
C ARG A 84 14.96 -18.06 -7.45
N THR A 85 14.44 -17.48 -6.38
CA THR A 85 13.20 -17.97 -5.76
C THR A 85 12.01 -17.83 -6.71
N LEU A 86 11.92 -16.73 -7.43
CA LEU A 86 10.83 -16.48 -8.38
C LEU A 86 10.93 -17.35 -9.62
N ASP A 87 12.14 -17.63 -10.12
CA ASP A 87 12.35 -18.59 -11.20
C ASP A 87 11.80 -19.97 -10.84
N GLU A 88 11.93 -20.40 -9.58
CA GLU A 88 11.44 -21.71 -9.12
C GLU A 88 9.92 -21.78 -8.87
N VAL A 89 9.27 -20.66 -8.52
CA VAL A 89 7.83 -20.63 -8.16
C VAL A 89 6.91 -20.13 -9.28
N SER A 90 7.47 -19.51 -10.31
CA SER A 90 6.72 -19.00 -11.46
C SER A 90 6.34 -20.12 -12.44
N ASP A 91 5.25 -19.91 -13.19
CA ASP A 91 4.86 -20.84 -14.26
C ASP A 91 5.72 -20.61 -15.52
N VAL A 92 6.12 -19.37 -15.76
CA VAL A 92 7.00 -18.96 -16.87
C VAL A 92 7.91 -17.82 -16.40
N SER A 93 9.19 -17.94 -16.72
CA SER A 93 10.20 -16.91 -16.47
C SER A 93 10.78 -16.42 -17.80
N ALA A 94 10.80 -15.10 -17.98
CA ALA A 94 11.38 -14.42 -19.13
C ALA A 94 12.56 -13.58 -18.66
N PRO A 95 13.82 -13.98 -18.95
CA PRO A 95 14.99 -13.23 -18.50
C PRO A 95 15.02 -11.84 -19.14
N GLY A 96 15.46 -10.87 -18.36
CA GLY A 96 15.67 -9.50 -18.83
C GLY A 96 16.85 -9.41 -19.79
N SER A 97 16.95 -8.28 -20.50
CA SER A 97 18.01 -8.05 -21.49
C SER A 97 19.39 -7.92 -20.84
N LYS A 98 19.45 -7.47 -19.59
CA LYS A 98 20.62 -7.52 -18.71
C LYS A 98 20.17 -7.91 -17.31
N SER A 99 21.02 -8.60 -16.56
CA SER A 99 20.72 -8.92 -15.16
C SER A 99 20.67 -7.66 -14.30
N HIS A 100 19.69 -7.59 -13.38
CA HIS A 100 19.60 -6.53 -12.38
C HIS A 100 20.89 -6.41 -11.56
N THR A 101 21.49 -7.54 -11.17
CA THR A 101 22.73 -7.57 -10.37
C THR A 101 23.91 -6.92 -11.09
N VAL A 102 23.91 -6.94 -12.42
CA VAL A 102 24.96 -6.33 -13.25
C VAL A 102 24.76 -4.82 -13.37
N VAL A 103 23.54 -4.35 -13.59
CA VAL A 103 23.28 -2.93 -13.88
C VAL A 103 22.96 -2.09 -12.63
N GLN A 104 22.34 -2.69 -11.62
CA GLN A 104 21.89 -2.02 -10.39
C GLN A 104 22.61 -2.53 -9.14
N GLY A 105 22.93 -3.83 -9.08
CA GLY A 105 23.47 -4.50 -7.90
C GLY A 105 22.44 -5.35 -7.16
N GLU A 106 22.71 -5.63 -5.88
CA GLU A 106 21.88 -6.54 -5.07
C GLU A 106 20.65 -5.88 -4.44
N ILE A 107 20.59 -4.55 -4.36
CA ILE A 107 19.45 -3.87 -3.75
C ILE A 107 18.31 -3.75 -4.76
N LEU A 108 17.24 -4.49 -4.51
CA LEU A 108 15.98 -4.38 -5.25
C LEU A 108 15.08 -3.30 -4.65
N GLU A 109 14.60 -2.36 -5.47
CA GLU A 109 13.49 -1.49 -5.04
C GLU A 109 12.27 -2.34 -4.65
N GLY A 110 11.97 -3.34 -5.47
CA GLY A 110 10.74 -4.09 -5.36
C GLY A 110 10.42 -4.95 -6.57
N LEU A 111 9.22 -5.49 -6.57
CA LEU A 111 8.66 -6.30 -7.65
C LEU A 111 7.34 -5.68 -8.12
N VAL A 112 7.06 -5.83 -9.40
CA VAL A 112 5.71 -5.66 -9.93
C VAL A 112 5.21 -7.04 -10.31
N ALA A 113 4.23 -7.53 -9.57
CA ALA A 113 3.60 -8.81 -9.84
C ALA A 113 2.30 -8.62 -10.59
N ARG A 114 2.13 -9.38 -11.67
CA ARG A 114 0.87 -9.49 -12.41
C ARG A 114 0.41 -10.94 -12.35
N ILE A 115 -0.81 -11.14 -11.86
CA ILE A 115 -1.48 -12.44 -12.00
C ILE A 115 -2.09 -12.45 -13.40
N VAL A 116 -1.69 -13.42 -14.21
CA VAL A 116 -2.09 -13.53 -15.62
C VAL A 116 -2.97 -14.75 -15.83
N SER A 117 -3.64 -14.83 -16.98
CA SER A 117 -4.38 -16.05 -17.32
C SER A 117 -3.44 -17.18 -17.78
N PRO A 118 -3.89 -18.46 -17.69
CA PRO A 118 -3.17 -19.60 -18.27
C PRO A 118 -2.81 -19.40 -19.75
N GLU A 119 -3.69 -18.78 -20.54
CA GLU A 119 -3.44 -18.49 -21.96
C GLU A 119 -2.30 -17.48 -22.14
N SER A 120 -2.17 -16.50 -21.24
CA SER A 120 -1.07 -15.54 -21.28
C SER A 120 0.29 -16.20 -21.00
N ALA A 121 0.34 -17.14 -20.05
CA ALA A 121 1.54 -17.93 -19.80
C ALA A 121 1.91 -18.81 -21.00
N GLU A 122 0.93 -19.47 -21.63
CA GLU A 122 1.20 -20.29 -22.83
C GLU A 122 1.64 -19.45 -24.03
N ARG A 123 1.03 -18.27 -24.23
CA ARG A 123 1.50 -17.28 -25.21
C ARG A 123 2.92 -16.82 -24.94
N MET A 124 3.28 -16.57 -23.68
CA MET A 124 4.67 -16.21 -23.33
C MET A 124 5.64 -17.30 -23.74
N LYS A 125 5.36 -18.59 -23.48
CA LYS A 125 6.24 -19.68 -23.91
C LYS A 125 6.49 -19.68 -25.42
N LYS A 126 5.44 -19.47 -26.23
CA LYS A 126 5.57 -19.32 -27.69
C LYS A 126 6.43 -18.10 -28.07
N VAL A 127 6.17 -16.94 -27.47
CA VAL A 127 6.99 -15.73 -27.67
C VAL A 127 8.46 -15.96 -27.34
N LEU A 128 8.76 -16.69 -26.26
CA LEU A 128 10.14 -16.99 -25.88
C LEU A 128 10.84 -17.93 -26.87
N GLN A 129 10.09 -18.78 -27.58
CA GLN A 129 10.58 -19.64 -28.66
C GLN A 129 10.75 -18.87 -29.97
N ASP A 130 9.75 -18.09 -30.37
CA ASP A 130 9.73 -17.34 -31.65
C ASP A 130 10.70 -16.17 -31.64
N TYR A 131 10.86 -15.52 -30.48
CA TYR A 131 11.75 -14.39 -30.26
C TYR A 131 12.71 -14.74 -29.12
N PRO A 132 13.73 -15.57 -29.32
CA PRO A 132 14.69 -15.91 -28.26
C PRO A 132 15.49 -14.67 -27.84
N LEU A 133 15.94 -14.65 -26.58
CA LEU A 133 16.82 -13.59 -26.11
C LEU A 133 18.15 -13.69 -26.86
N GLN A 134 18.46 -12.67 -27.67
CA GLN A 134 19.74 -12.62 -28.35
C GLN A 134 20.85 -12.38 -27.33
N VAL A 135 21.84 -13.27 -27.28
CA VAL A 135 23.06 -13.05 -26.51
C VAL A 135 23.74 -11.83 -27.10
N CYS A 136 23.75 -10.72 -26.35
CA CYS A 136 24.52 -9.56 -26.73
C CYS A 136 26.00 -9.96 -26.59
N MET A 137 26.65 -10.34 -27.69
CA MET A 137 28.10 -10.48 -27.70
C MET A 137 28.68 -9.13 -27.30
N ASP A 138 29.56 -9.15 -26.31
CA ASP A 138 30.24 -8.03 -25.67
C ASP A 138 30.17 -6.71 -26.47
N SER A 139 29.27 -5.84 -26.04
CA SER A 139 29.18 -4.45 -26.50
C SER A 139 30.38 -3.59 -26.07
N GLU A 140 31.46 -4.19 -25.55
CA GLU A 140 32.72 -3.50 -25.25
C GLU A 140 33.40 -2.94 -26.50
N LYS A 141 33.02 -3.38 -27.71
CA LYS A 141 33.63 -2.90 -28.95
C LYS A 141 33.14 -1.56 -29.49
N TYR A 142 32.09 -0.94 -28.91
CA TYR A 142 31.62 0.36 -29.38
C TYR A 142 31.15 1.24 -28.21
N LEU A 143 32.09 1.98 -27.61
CA LEU A 143 31.94 3.40 -27.21
C LEU A 143 33.22 3.84 -26.46
N PRO A 144 34.18 4.52 -27.10
CA PRO A 144 35.36 5.10 -26.45
C PRO A 144 35.06 6.45 -25.77
N GLN A 145 33.85 6.64 -25.22
CA GLN A 145 33.44 7.90 -24.60
C GLN A 145 33.25 7.76 -23.09
N LYS A 146 33.61 8.83 -22.37
CA LYS A 146 33.42 8.96 -20.93
C LYS A 146 31.96 8.68 -20.56
N GLY A 147 31.73 7.85 -19.54
CA GLY A 147 30.36 7.56 -19.07
C GLY A 147 29.69 8.80 -18.47
N LEU A 148 28.34 8.84 -18.39
CA LEU A 148 27.60 9.97 -17.82
C LEU A 148 28.08 10.35 -16.41
N ARG A 149 28.54 9.37 -15.63
CA ARG A 149 29.11 9.54 -14.29
C ARG A 149 30.42 10.32 -14.28
N GLU A 150 31.28 10.08 -15.26
CA GLU A 150 32.57 10.78 -15.38
C GLU A 150 32.36 12.22 -15.85
N ILE A 151 31.43 12.43 -16.77
CA ILE A 151 30.99 13.76 -17.20
C ILE A 151 30.41 14.51 -16.00
N TYR A 152 29.46 13.91 -15.28
CA TYR A 152 28.85 14.55 -14.12
C TYR A 152 29.85 14.92 -13.02
N ALA A 153 30.78 14.02 -12.68
CA ALA A 153 31.80 14.26 -11.66
C ALA A 153 32.78 15.39 -12.03
N GLN A 154 33.05 15.59 -13.31
CA GLN A 154 33.94 16.67 -13.79
C GLN A 154 33.28 18.05 -13.76
N HIS A 155 31.95 18.13 -13.64
CA HIS A 155 31.18 19.37 -13.71
C HIS A 155 30.39 19.67 -12.41
N MET A 156 30.87 19.22 -11.24
CA MET A 156 30.16 19.38 -9.95
C MET A 156 29.96 20.84 -9.47
N ALA A 157 30.55 21.84 -10.15
CA ALA A 157 30.51 23.23 -9.73
C ALA A 157 29.15 23.93 -9.95
N SER A 158 28.36 23.52 -10.95
CA SER A 158 27.07 24.12 -11.29
C SER A 158 26.14 23.11 -11.97
N GLU A 159 24.86 23.06 -11.55
CA GLU A 159 23.84 22.22 -12.18
C GLU A 159 23.63 22.58 -13.66
N GLU A 160 23.76 23.86 -14.01
CA GLU A 160 23.65 24.32 -15.40
C GLU A 160 24.82 23.81 -16.26
N GLU A 161 26.03 23.78 -15.70
CA GLU A 161 27.21 23.20 -16.37
C GLU A 161 27.10 21.67 -16.50
N GLN A 162 26.55 20.99 -15.49
CA GLN A 162 26.28 19.54 -15.56
C GLN A 162 25.31 19.21 -16.68
N VAL A 163 24.16 19.89 -16.72
CA VAL A 163 23.15 19.69 -17.76
C VAL A 163 23.76 19.98 -19.13
N LYS A 164 24.52 21.07 -19.26
CA LYS A 164 25.19 21.41 -20.52
C LYS A 164 26.22 20.36 -20.94
N ALA A 165 27.04 19.87 -20.03
CA ALA A 165 28.04 18.84 -20.31
C ALA A 165 27.41 17.50 -20.70
N LEU A 166 26.34 17.10 -20.00
CA LEU A 166 25.57 15.90 -20.32
C LEU A 166 24.94 16.01 -21.71
N LEU A 167 24.25 17.11 -22.02
CA LEU A 167 23.62 17.32 -23.34
C LEU A 167 24.65 17.37 -24.48
N ASN A 168 25.83 17.95 -24.24
CA ASN A 168 26.94 17.91 -25.20
C ASN A 168 27.41 16.47 -25.46
N ALA A 169 27.51 15.67 -24.42
CA ALA A 169 28.01 14.30 -24.52
C ALA A 169 27.04 13.34 -25.22
N VAL A 170 25.71 13.52 -25.05
CA VAL A 170 24.73 12.68 -25.77
C VAL A 170 24.67 13.01 -27.27
N GLY A 171 25.13 14.21 -27.67
CA GLY A 171 25.19 14.62 -29.06
C GLY A 171 23.84 15.00 -29.69
N SER A 172 23.88 15.46 -30.93
CA SER A 172 22.70 15.94 -31.67
C SER A 172 21.70 14.85 -32.02
N ASP A 173 22.10 13.58 -31.98
CA ASP A 173 21.24 12.45 -32.35
C ASP A 173 20.16 12.15 -31.30
N MET A 174 20.45 12.43 -30.02
CA MET A 174 19.49 12.34 -28.92
C MET A 174 18.97 13.72 -28.47
N CYS A 175 19.76 14.78 -28.68
CA CYS A 175 19.41 16.16 -28.37
C CYS A 175 19.50 17.01 -29.65
N SER A 176 18.50 16.89 -30.53
CA SER A 176 18.49 17.61 -31.81
C SER A 176 18.40 19.13 -31.65
N ASP A 177 17.84 19.61 -30.52
CA ASP A 177 17.71 21.04 -30.21
C ASP A 177 17.88 21.28 -28.70
N TRP A 178 18.93 22.03 -28.34
CA TRP A 178 19.30 22.37 -26.97
C TRP A 178 18.21 23.13 -26.20
N SER A 179 17.38 23.91 -26.90
CA SER A 179 16.27 24.62 -26.28
C SER A 179 15.17 23.68 -25.78
N ASP A 180 15.18 22.40 -26.19
CA ASP A 180 14.29 21.38 -25.60
C ASP A 180 14.50 21.20 -24.10
N TRP A 181 15.72 21.44 -23.64
CA TRP A 181 16.15 21.16 -22.27
C TRP A 181 16.36 22.44 -21.45
N GLY A 182 16.34 23.62 -22.09
CA GLY A 182 16.64 24.92 -21.48
C GLY A 182 15.58 25.50 -20.53
N LEU A 183 16.02 26.48 -19.74
CA LEU A 183 15.29 27.24 -18.71
C LEU A 183 14.38 28.36 -19.26
N GLU A 184 14.13 28.41 -20.57
CA GLU A 184 13.36 29.48 -21.20
C GLU A 184 11.88 29.51 -20.79
N GLY A 185 11.28 30.71 -20.85
CA GLY A 185 9.94 31.00 -20.36
C GLY A 185 8.83 30.23 -21.08
N THR A 186 7.88 29.69 -20.32
CA THR A 186 6.71 28.98 -20.84
C THR A 186 5.62 29.96 -21.30
N ASN A 187 5.03 29.74 -22.47
CA ASN A 187 3.92 30.55 -23.00
C ASN A 187 2.59 29.81 -22.97
N ASN A 188 1.83 29.97 -21.89
CA ASN A 188 0.53 29.30 -21.70
C ASN A 188 -0.56 29.74 -22.69
N SER A 189 -0.38 30.82 -23.46
CA SER A 189 -1.36 31.22 -24.49
C SER A 189 -1.43 30.22 -25.65
N LEU A 190 -0.35 29.46 -25.90
CA LEU A 190 -0.28 28.45 -26.95
C LEU A 190 -1.22 27.27 -26.69
N LEU A 191 -1.42 26.90 -25.42
CA LEU A 191 -2.41 25.88 -25.04
C LEU A 191 -3.81 26.25 -25.55
N TYR A 192 -4.26 27.47 -25.27
CA TYR A 192 -5.60 27.91 -25.68
C TYR A 192 -5.72 28.08 -27.20
N LYS A 193 -4.63 28.44 -27.89
CA LYS A 193 -4.60 28.44 -29.37
C LYS A 193 -4.75 27.02 -29.92
N PHE A 194 -4.06 26.04 -29.34
CA PHE A 194 -4.19 24.64 -29.70
C PHE A 194 -5.60 24.10 -29.46
N LEU A 195 -6.20 24.36 -28.30
CA LEU A 195 -7.55 23.87 -27.97
C LEU A 195 -8.65 24.47 -28.87
N LYS A 196 -8.39 25.62 -29.49
CA LYS A 196 -9.30 26.26 -30.45
C LYS A 196 -9.03 25.86 -31.91
N ALA A 197 -7.89 25.24 -32.19
CA ALA A 197 -7.53 24.84 -33.55
C ALA A 197 -8.30 23.59 -33.97
N THR A 198 -8.63 23.49 -35.26
CA THR A 198 -9.27 22.29 -35.82
C THR A 198 -8.26 21.14 -35.87
N PRO A 199 -8.52 19.98 -35.22
CA PRO A 199 -7.62 18.84 -35.29
C PRO A 199 -7.60 18.23 -36.70
N LEU A 200 -6.42 17.86 -37.18
CA LEU A 200 -6.23 17.26 -38.52
C LEU A 200 -6.41 15.74 -38.53
N ASP A 201 -6.31 15.09 -37.37
CA ASP A 201 -6.40 13.65 -37.21
C ASP A 201 -7.15 13.29 -35.91
N LEU A 202 -7.55 12.02 -35.79
CA LEU A 202 -8.30 11.52 -34.65
C LEU A 202 -7.50 11.64 -33.34
N MET A 203 -6.19 11.44 -33.38
CA MET A 203 -5.34 11.49 -32.20
C MET A 203 -5.25 12.90 -31.63
N THR A 204 -5.02 13.90 -32.48
CA THR A 204 -5.04 15.31 -32.12
C THR A 204 -6.40 15.70 -31.52
N LYS A 205 -7.51 15.22 -32.09
CA LYS A 205 -8.86 15.43 -31.54
C LYS A 205 -9.00 14.81 -30.14
N LYS A 206 -8.61 13.56 -29.96
CA LYS A 206 -8.66 12.86 -28.66
C LYS A 206 -7.77 13.50 -27.61
N PHE A 207 -6.61 14.02 -28.00
CA PHE A 207 -5.73 14.78 -27.12
C PHE A 207 -6.37 16.10 -26.67
N GLN A 208 -7.01 16.84 -27.59
CA GLN A 208 -7.79 18.04 -27.24
C GLN A 208 -8.95 17.72 -26.30
N GLU A 209 -9.70 16.63 -26.54
CA GLU A 209 -10.78 16.15 -25.67
C GLU A 209 -10.28 15.91 -24.23
N MET A 210 -9.16 15.19 -24.07
CA MET A 210 -8.53 14.96 -22.77
C MET A 210 -8.15 16.27 -22.08
N LEU A 211 -7.46 17.18 -22.76
CA LEU A 211 -7.04 18.45 -22.16
C LEU A 211 -8.24 19.32 -21.75
N ASN A 212 -9.26 19.40 -22.60
CA ASN A 212 -10.51 20.12 -22.28
C ASN A 212 -11.19 19.53 -21.05
N LEU A 213 -11.26 18.19 -20.95
CA LEU A 213 -11.82 17.53 -19.77
C LEU A 213 -11.05 17.86 -18.49
N LEU A 214 -9.72 17.77 -18.53
CA LEU A 214 -8.85 18.07 -17.38
C LEU A 214 -9.01 19.54 -16.92
N LEU A 215 -9.10 20.48 -17.86
CA LEU A 215 -9.29 21.91 -17.59
C LEU A 215 -10.70 22.19 -17.03
N ASN A 216 -11.74 21.68 -17.69
CA ASN A 216 -13.14 21.89 -17.29
C ASN A 216 -13.42 21.30 -15.91
N ARG A 217 -12.84 20.14 -15.60
CA ARG A 217 -12.93 19.50 -14.27
C ARG A 217 -11.93 20.04 -13.26
N ASN A 218 -11.20 21.10 -13.61
CA ASN A 218 -10.30 21.80 -12.70
C ASN A 218 -9.25 20.84 -12.07
N MET A 219 -8.79 19.84 -12.83
CA MET A 219 -7.86 18.84 -12.33
C MET A 219 -6.45 19.44 -12.15
N LYS A 220 -5.69 18.94 -11.15
CA LYS A 220 -4.35 19.45 -10.83
C LYS A 220 -3.30 18.95 -11.84
N VAL A 221 -3.20 19.64 -12.97
CA VAL A 221 -2.28 19.33 -14.07
C VAL A 221 -1.60 20.62 -14.55
N ARG A 222 -0.32 20.57 -14.90
CA ARG A 222 0.41 21.67 -15.54
C ARG A 222 0.58 21.40 -17.03
N TYR A 223 0.52 22.48 -17.81
CA TYR A 223 0.65 22.46 -19.27
C TYR A 223 1.76 23.42 -19.79
N PRO A 224 3.03 23.32 -19.33
CA PRO A 224 4.11 24.13 -19.89
C PRO A 224 4.16 24.03 -21.41
N CYS A 225 4.06 25.17 -22.11
CA CYS A 225 4.21 25.24 -23.56
C CYS A 225 5.47 26.02 -23.90
N ARG A 226 6.43 25.38 -24.59
CA ARG A 226 7.69 25.99 -25.03
C ARG A 226 7.65 26.22 -26.53
N TYR A 227 7.68 27.49 -26.94
CA TYR A 227 7.67 27.85 -28.35
C TYR A 227 8.97 27.41 -29.03
N LYS A 228 8.86 26.79 -30.21
CA LYS A 228 10.00 26.28 -30.96
C LYS A 228 10.32 27.09 -32.21
N GLY A 229 9.32 27.72 -32.78
CA GLY A 229 9.51 28.56 -33.96
C GLY A 229 8.26 28.71 -34.78
N PHE A 230 8.38 29.53 -35.81
CA PHE A 230 7.40 29.67 -36.87
C PHE A 230 8.08 29.36 -38.18
N ASP A 231 7.62 28.31 -38.85
CA ASP A 231 8.00 28.04 -40.23
C ASP A 231 7.19 28.97 -41.13
N ALA A 232 7.86 29.97 -41.71
CA ALA A 232 7.24 30.93 -42.60
C ALA A 232 6.86 30.33 -43.96
N LYS A 233 7.56 29.27 -44.43
CA LYS A 233 7.27 28.60 -45.70
C LYS A 233 6.01 27.75 -45.59
N GLU A 234 5.88 27.00 -44.50
CA GLU A 234 4.73 26.13 -44.27
C GLU A 234 3.60 26.81 -43.47
N ARG A 235 3.84 28.06 -43.02
CA ARG A 235 2.96 28.82 -42.12
C ARG A 235 2.58 28.03 -40.87
N LYS A 236 3.54 27.34 -40.27
CA LYS A 236 3.33 26.47 -39.10
C LYS A 236 3.96 27.08 -37.85
N THR A 237 3.20 27.21 -36.77
CA THR A 237 3.78 27.41 -35.44
C THR A 237 4.09 26.06 -34.83
N HIS A 238 5.34 25.87 -34.39
CA HIS A 238 5.78 24.69 -33.65
C HIS A 238 6.03 25.06 -32.19
N PHE A 239 5.53 24.23 -31.28
CA PHE A 239 5.85 24.32 -29.87
C PHE A 239 5.73 22.95 -29.21
N ARG A 240 6.44 22.75 -28.10
CA ARG A 240 6.36 21.55 -27.28
C ARG A 240 5.46 21.80 -26.08
N MET A 241 4.49 20.92 -25.85
CA MET A 241 3.60 20.95 -24.69
C MET A 241 3.96 19.82 -23.74
N THR A 242 4.24 20.15 -22.47
CA THR A 242 4.35 19.15 -21.39
C THR A 242 3.02 19.03 -20.66
N VAL A 243 2.50 17.82 -20.51
CA VAL A 243 1.35 17.51 -19.64
C VAL A 243 1.89 16.84 -18.39
N HIS A 244 1.77 17.50 -17.23
CA HIS A 244 2.26 16.97 -15.96
C HIS A 244 1.16 16.97 -14.90
N VAL A 245 0.64 15.79 -14.57
CA VAL A 245 -0.34 15.59 -13.50
C VAL A 245 0.37 15.75 -12.17
N LEU A 246 -0.16 16.57 -11.25
CA LEU A 246 0.50 16.92 -9.98
C LEU A 246 0.00 16.12 -8.76
N ASP A 247 -1.18 15.53 -8.84
CA ASP A 247 -1.83 14.82 -7.73
C ASP A 247 -2.39 13.49 -8.22
N ASP A 248 -2.07 12.37 -7.56
CA ASP A 248 -2.50 11.03 -7.98
C ASP A 248 -4.02 10.88 -7.96
N TYR A 249 -4.71 11.69 -7.15
CA TYR A 249 -6.17 11.75 -7.13
C TYR A 249 -6.78 12.12 -8.49
N VAL A 250 -6.03 12.82 -9.34
CA VAL A 250 -6.47 13.15 -10.71
C VAL A 250 -6.71 11.89 -11.53
N PHE A 251 -5.90 10.84 -11.39
CA PHE A 251 -6.12 9.59 -12.12
C PHE A 251 -7.43 8.93 -11.72
N ARG A 252 -7.76 8.93 -10.42
CA ARG A 252 -9.03 8.37 -9.92
C ARG A 252 -10.23 9.12 -10.49
N LYS A 253 -10.15 10.46 -10.53
CA LYS A 253 -11.17 11.31 -11.18
C LYS A 253 -11.28 11.06 -12.68
N TYR A 254 -10.14 10.94 -13.36
CA TYR A 254 -10.09 10.72 -14.79
C TYR A 254 -10.64 9.34 -15.18
N GLN A 255 -10.33 8.30 -14.42
CA GLN A 255 -10.86 6.95 -14.60
C GLN A 255 -12.39 6.91 -14.51
N ILE A 256 -13.01 7.70 -13.63
CA ILE A 256 -14.47 7.82 -13.55
C ILE A 256 -15.03 8.37 -14.86
N GLU A 257 -14.38 9.39 -15.44
CA GLU A 257 -14.78 9.93 -16.73
C GLU A 257 -14.53 8.93 -17.86
N MET A 258 -13.44 8.17 -17.84
CA MET A 258 -13.19 7.08 -18.80
C MET A 258 -14.25 5.98 -18.75
N LYS A 259 -14.80 5.66 -17.58
CA LYS A 259 -15.93 4.71 -17.49
C LYS A 259 -17.19 5.21 -18.20
N ARG A 260 -17.38 6.53 -18.25
CA ARG A 260 -18.52 7.17 -18.94
C ARG A 260 -18.24 7.42 -20.42
N ASN A 261 -16.96 7.62 -20.76
CA ASN A 261 -16.46 7.82 -22.11
C ASN A 261 -15.22 6.93 -22.33
N PRO A 262 -15.43 5.66 -22.74
CA PRO A 262 -14.35 4.68 -22.92
C PRO A 262 -13.33 5.05 -24.00
N ASP A 263 -13.67 5.98 -24.90
CA ASP A 263 -12.81 6.42 -26.00
C ASP A 263 -11.94 7.63 -25.62
N LEU A 264 -11.88 7.99 -24.34
CA LEU A 264 -10.98 9.02 -23.83
C LEU A 264 -9.52 8.57 -23.93
N TRP A 265 -8.63 9.51 -24.26
CA TRP A 265 -7.19 9.29 -24.28
C TRP A 265 -6.68 8.85 -22.89
N PRO A 266 -5.73 7.91 -22.75
CA PRO A 266 -5.25 7.47 -21.44
C PRO A 266 -4.43 8.56 -20.74
N LEU A 267 -4.77 8.87 -19.49
CA LEU A 267 -4.01 9.87 -18.75
C LEU A 267 -2.71 9.28 -18.19
N TYR A 268 -1.58 9.81 -18.64
CA TYR A 268 -0.25 9.51 -18.10
C TYR A 268 0.19 10.56 -17.07
N ARG A 269 1.09 10.17 -16.15
CA ARG A 269 1.66 11.05 -15.11
C ARG A 269 2.35 12.28 -15.68
N GLY A 270 3.16 12.07 -16.71
CA GLY A 270 3.96 13.09 -17.35
C GLY A 270 4.32 12.67 -18.76
N PHE A 271 4.09 13.54 -19.73
CA PHE A 271 4.54 13.34 -21.11
C PHE A 271 4.67 14.70 -21.82
N PHE A 272 5.39 14.72 -22.94
CA PHE A 272 5.47 15.87 -23.82
C PHE A 272 4.99 15.50 -25.22
N VAL A 273 4.44 16.50 -25.92
CA VAL A 273 3.95 16.36 -27.29
C VAL A 273 4.48 17.55 -28.10
N ASP A 274 5.04 17.27 -29.27
CA ASP A 274 5.35 18.29 -30.26
C ASP A 274 4.08 18.65 -31.03
N VAL A 275 3.70 19.92 -30.97
CA VAL A 275 2.44 20.43 -31.53
C VAL A 275 2.74 21.40 -32.66
N TYR A 276 2.11 21.15 -33.80
CA TYR A 276 2.16 22.01 -34.98
C TYR A 276 0.78 22.63 -35.20
N ILE A 277 0.72 23.97 -35.25
CA ILE A 277 -0.48 24.72 -35.61
C ILE A 277 -0.27 25.34 -36.99
N MET A 278 -1.05 24.89 -37.97
CA MET A 278 -1.12 25.48 -39.31
C MET A 278 -1.86 26.83 -39.25
N HIS A 279 -1.34 27.84 -39.95
CA HIS A 279 -2.00 29.15 -40.10
C HIS A 279 -2.48 29.37 -41.53
N GLY A 280 -3.78 29.19 -41.77
CA GLY A 280 -4.46 29.44 -43.04
C GLY A 280 -5.48 28.35 -43.41
N ASP A 281 -6.28 28.57 -44.46
CA ASP A 281 -7.41 27.69 -44.85
C ASP A 281 -7.01 26.46 -45.69
N ARG A 282 -5.72 26.30 -46.02
CA ARG A 282 -5.26 25.17 -46.84
C ARG A 282 -5.04 23.93 -45.99
N ARG A 283 -5.90 22.93 -46.13
CA ARG A 283 -5.64 21.56 -45.65
C ARG A 283 -4.47 20.97 -46.45
N PRO A 284 -3.45 20.35 -45.81
CA PRO A 284 -2.37 19.69 -46.54
C PRO A 284 -2.91 18.48 -47.31
N GLU A 285 -2.55 18.34 -48.60
CA GLU A 285 -2.96 17.22 -49.47
C GLU A 285 -2.51 15.84 -48.92
N SER A 286 -1.43 15.79 -48.13
CA SER A 286 -0.90 14.56 -47.51
C SER A 286 -1.78 13.98 -46.39
N VAL A 287 -2.68 14.77 -45.80
CA VAL A 287 -3.57 14.32 -44.71
C VAL A 287 -4.76 13.53 -45.26
N VAL A 288 -5.22 13.87 -46.47
CA VAL A 288 -6.38 13.24 -47.14
C VAL A 288 -6.14 11.73 -47.35
N SER A 289 -4.90 11.34 -47.70
CA SER A 289 -4.55 9.92 -47.92
C SER A 289 -4.49 9.06 -46.64
N LEU A 290 -4.38 9.65 -45.45
CA LEU A 290 -4.33 8.90 -44.19
C LEU A 290 -5.73 8.73 -43.59
N THR A 291 -6.58 9.76 -43.68
CA THR A 291 -7.98 9.71 -43.22
C THR A 291 -8.83 8.72 -44.02
N ASP A 292 -8.58 8.58 -45.33
CA ASP A 292 -9.34 7.66 -46.18
C ASP A 292 -8.94 6.19 -45.94
N ARG A 293 -7.66 5.91 -45.68
CA ARG A 293 -7.18 4.55 -45.34
C ARG A 293 -7.62 4.07 -43.95
N ILE A 294 -7.80 5.00 -43.00
CA ILE A 294 -8.31 4.66 -41.66
C ILE A 294 -9.82 4.37 -41.72
N SER A 295 -10.56 5.05 -42.60
CA SER A 295 -12.00 4.84 -42.78
C SER A 295 -12.33 3.45 -43.37
N GLU A 296 -11.49 2.91 -44.26
CA GLU A 296 -11.65 1.54 -44.79
C GLU A 296 -11.23 0.43 -43.80
N SER A 297 -10.22 0.69 -42.94
CA SER A 297 -9.78 -0.29 -41.93
C SER A 297 -10.71 -0.40 -40.71
N LEU A 298 -11.60 0.57 -40.52
CA LEU A 298 -12.65 0.56 -39.47
C LEU A 298 -13.82 -0.41 -39.77
N GLN A 299 -13.99 -0.87 -41.01
CA GLN A 299 -15.02 -1.87 -41.33
C GLN A 299 -14.55 -3.32 -41.11
N ILE A 300 -13.24 -3.56 -41.01
CA ILE A 300 -12.65 -4.92 -40.88
C ILE A 300 -12.38 -5.29 -39.40
N SER A 301 -12.56 -4.35 -38.46
CA SER A 301 -12.25 -4.56 -37.03
C SER A 301 -13.46 -4.99 -36.18
N HIS A 302 -14.61 -5.29 -36.76
CA HIS A 302 -15.77 -5.79 -36.02
C HIS A 302 -15.71 -7.29 -35.64
N GLU A 303 -14.68 -8.03 -36.08
CA GLU A 303 -14.53 -9.47 -35.81
C GLU A 303 -13.24 -9.88 -35.05
N ARG A 304 -12.48 -8.92 -34.50
CA ARG A 304 -11.41 -9.27 -33.54
C ARG A 304 -11.93 -9.12 -32.12
N ASP A 305 -12.35 -10.26 -31.59
CA ASP A 305 -12.62 -10.62 -30.20
C ASP A 305 -12.61 -9.46 -29.19
N ASN A 306 -13.76 -9.23 -28.56
CA ASN A 306 -14.02 -8.25 -27.50
C ASN A 306 -13.22 -8.47 -26.20
N GLY A 307 -12.07 -9.15 -26.28
CA GLY A 307 -11.12 -9.32 -25.20
C GLY A 307 -10.40 -8.01 -24.91
N SER A 308 -11.04 -7.16 -24.11
CA SER A 308 -10.39 -6.09 -23.36
C SER A 308 -9.10 -6.63 -22.72
N ALA A 309 -7.94 -6.08 -23.10
CA ALA A 309 -6.67 -6.37 -22.41
C ALA A 309 -6.74 -6.03 -20.90
N ASP A 310 -7.73 -5.23 -20.49
CA ASP A 310 -8.01 -4.87 -19.09
C ASP A 310 -8.87 -5.90 -18.33
N GLU A 311 -9.54 -6.87 -18.98
CA GLU A 311 -10.39 -7.84 -18.26
C GLU A 311 -9.65 -9.10 -17.79
N VAL A 312 -8.45 -9.38 -18.31
CA VAL A 312 -7.76 -10.67 -18.11
C VAL A 312 -6.56 -10.58 -17.15
N GLU A 313 -5.92 -9.42 -17.00
CA GLU A 313 -4.79 -9.18 -16.06
C GLU A 313 -5.26 -8.36 -14.83
N ASN A 314 -6.18 -8.92 -14.04
CA ASN A 314 -7.00 -8.20 -13.04
C ASN A 314 -6.26 -7.64 -11.80
N LEU A 315 -4.98 -7.99 -11.58
CA LEU A 315 -4.25 -7.55 -10.39
C LEU A 315 -2.77 -7.28 -10.68
N MET A 316 -2.39 -6.00 -10.59
CA MET A 316 -0.99 -5.56 -10.56
C MET A 316 -0.63 -5.08 -9.16
N VAL A 317 0.31 -5.76 -8.50
CA VAL A 317 0.77 -5.41 -7.15
C VAL A 317 2.21 -4.92 -7.21
N LYS A 318 2.48 -3.74 -6.65
CA LYS A 318 3.85 -3.26 -6.43
C LYS A 318 4.28 -3.58 -5.00
N LEU A 319 5.30 -4.41 -4.85
CA LEU A 319 5.84 -4.87 -3.58
C LEU A 319 7.24 -4.30 -3.38
N LYS A 320 7.68 -4.09 -2.13
CA LYS A 320 8.97 -3.43 -1.81
C LYS A 320 9.67 -4.14 -0.66
N PHE A 321 10.97 -4.36 -0.80
CA PHE A 321 11.79 -5.03 0.21
C PHE A 321 12.35 -4.06 1.26
N LEU A 322 12.58 -4.56 2.47
CA LEU A 322 13.08 -3.77 3.60
C LEU A 322 14.46 -3.13 3.33
N PRO A 323 15.46 -3.80 2.70
CA PRO A 323 16.72 -3.15 2.38
C PRO A 323 16.56 -1.84 1.60
N TYR A 324 15.69 -1.80 0.58
CA TYR A 324 15.33 -0.57 -0.12
C TYR A 324 14.61 0.42 0.81
N LYS A 325 13.61 -0.04 1.57
CA LYS A 325 12.80 0.83 2.43
C LYS A 325 13.64 1.57 3.47
N ILE A 326 14.68 0.94 4.01
CA ILE A 326 15.64 1.57 4.94
C ILE A 326 16.22 2.84 4.30
N ARG A 327 16.76 2.71 3.08
CA ARG A 327 17.49 3.79 2.40
C ARG A 327 16.55 4.92 1.97
N THR A 328 15.42 4.57 1.38
CA THR A 328 14.50 5.56 0.81
C THR A 328 13.57 6.17 1.86
N PHE A 329 12.93 5.36 2.70
CA PHE A 329 11.89 5.85 3.59
C PHE A 329 12.41 6.17 5.00
N LEU A 330 13.33 5.38 5.55
CA LEU A 330 13.84 5.64 6.90
C LEU A 330 14.99 6.64 6.91
N ILE A 331 15.91 6.54 5.94
CA ILE A 331 17.04 7.46 5.81
C ILE A 331 16.61 8.70 5.03
N ARG A 332 16.44 8.64 3.70
CA ARG A 332 16.23 9.83 2.86
C ARG A 332 15.03 10.66 3.29
N ASN A 333 13.84 10.05 3.36
CA ASN A 333 12.62 10.80 3.71
C ASN A 333 12.57 11.22 5.19
N GLY A 334 13.36 10.59 6.06
CA GLY A 334 13.42 10.92 7.48
C GLY A 334 14.45 12.00 7.83
N LEU A 335 15.33 12.38 6.89
CA LEU A 335 16.35 13.41 7.09
C LEU A 335 15.74 14.73 7.56
N SER A 336 14.68 15.22 6.91
CA SER A 336 14.06 16.49 7.31
C SER A 336 13.53 16.43 8.74
N THR A 337 12.87 15.34 9.14
CA THR A 337 12.41 15.16 10.53
C THR A 337 13.57 15.14 11.52
N LEU A 338 14.69 14.50 11.18
CA LEU A 338 15.87 14.45 12.03
C LEU A 338 16.49 15.84 12.23
N PHE A 339 16.67 16.61 11.16
CA PHE A 339 17.32 17.92 11.22
C PHE A 339 16.39 19.05 11.70
N ASP A 340 15.10 19.01 11.35
CA ASP A 340 14.14 20.05 11.72
C ASP A 340 13.57 19.86 13.13
N ASN A 341 13.44 18.60 13.59
CA ASN A 341 12.74 18.27 14.84
C ASN A 341 13.56 17.43 15.83
N GLY A 342 14.78 17.03 15.47
CA GLY A 342 15.71 16.28 16.32
C GLY A 342 15.43 14.78 16.40
N PHE A 343 16.35 14.08 17.06
CA PHE A 343 16.34 12.61 17.18
C PHE A 343 15.04 12.02 17.78
N PRO A 344 14.42 12.58 18.83
CA PRO A 344 13.18 12.01 19.37
C PRO A 344 12.03 11.98 18.35
N ALA A 345 11.92 13.03 17.51
CA ALA A 345 10.92 13.09 16.45
C ALA A 345 11.25 12.10 15.32
N TYR A 346 12.53 11.98 14.96
CA TYR A 346 12.99 11.00 13.98
C TYR A 346 12.71 9.55 14.42
N ARG A 347 12.97 9.23 15.69
CA ARG A 347 12.65 7.92 16.28
C ARG A 347 11.17 7.61 16.23
N LYS A 348 10.33 8.56 16.63
CA LYS A 348 8.88 8.42 16.51
C LYS A 348 8.45 8.22 15.05
N TYR A 349 9.09 8.91 14.11
CA TYR A 349 8.83 8.77 12.68
C TYR A 349 9.14 7.37 12.16
N TYR A 350 10.36 6.86 12.35
CA TYR A 350 10.74 5.56 11.78
C TYR A 350 10.02 4.38 12.48
N LEU A 351 9.73 4.47 13.79
CA LEU A 351 8.94 3.44 14.50
C LEU A 351 7.51 3.40 13.96
N LYS A 352 6.93 4.56 13.65
CA LYS A 352 5.62 4.63 12.97
C LYS A 352 5.67 3.99 11.58
N GLN A 353 6.72 4.23 10.79
CA GLN A 353 6.88 3.60 9.47
C GLN A 353 6.97 2.07 9.58
N MET A 354 7.79 1.55 10.49
CA MET A 354 7.91 0.12 10.74
C MET A 354 6.59 -0.53 11.19
N GLY A 355 5.82 0.16 12.04
CA GLY A 355 4.47 -0.26 12.42
C GLY A 355 3.49 -0.32 11.24
N ILE A 356 3.56 0.65 10.32
CA ILE A 356 2.76 0.65 9.08
C ILE A 356 3.14 -0.54 8.18
N TRP A 357 4.44 -0.89 8.12
CA TRP A 357 4.93 -1.99 7.31
C TRP A 357 4.77 -3.37 7.96
N LYS A 358 4.31 -3.44 9.22
CA LYS A 358 4.27 -4.65 10.04
C LYS A 358 5.62 -5.36 10.11
N THR A 359 6.72 -4.61 10.21
CA THR A 359 8.06 -5.18 10.38
C THR A 359 8.12 -6.01 11.67
N SER A 360 8.78 -7.16 11.63
CA SER A 360 8.93 -8.07 12.77
C SER A 360 9.58 -7.37 13.96
N PHE A 361 9.20 -7.75 15.18
CA PHE A 361 9.72 -7.11 16.39
C PHE A 361 11.25 -7.19 16.49
N GLU A 362 11.83 -8.34 16.12
CA GLU A 362 13.27 -8.52 16.06
C GLU A 362 13.92 -7.54 15.07
N LYS A 363 13.37 -7.38 13.87
CA LYS A 363 13.88 -6.41 12.90
C LYS A 363 13.68 -4.97 13.35
N GLN A 364 12.58 -4.65 14.03
CA GLN A 364 12.38 -3.30 14.58
C GLN A 364 13.49 -2.92 15.56
N GLN A 365 13.93 -3.84 16.42
CA GLN A 365 15.05 -3.59 17.33
C GLN A 365 16.37 -3.39 16.59
N GLN A 366 16.66 -4.24 15.60
CA GLN A 366 17.87 -4.12 14.78
C GLN A 366 17.90 -2.78 14.01
N LEU A 367 16.74 -2.33 13.52
CA LEU A 367 16.60 -1.05 12.82
C LEU A 367 16.66 0.16 13.76
N ASP A 368 16.06 0.10 14.95
CA ASP A 368 16.18 1.16 15.97
C ASP A 368 17.65 1.41 16.31
N TRP A 369 18.43 0.34 16.46
CA TRP A 369 19.88 0.43 16.66
C TRP A 369 20.61 1.05 15.45
N LEU A 370 20.42 0.50 14.24
CA LEU A 370 21.01 1.02 13.00
C LEU A 370 20.72 2.51 12.80
N LEU A 371 19.46 2.92 12.97
CA LEU A 371 19.01 4.30 12.70
C LEU A 371 19.44 5.27 13.80
N THR A 372 19.67 4.77 15.01
CA THR A 372 20.29 5.55 16.09
C THR A 372 21.75 5.88 15.76
N GLU A 373 22.53 4.89 15.31
CA GLU A 373 23.91 5.14 14.86
C GLU A 373 23.95 6.04 13.62
N TRP A 374 23.06 5.82 12.66
CA TRP A 374 22.93 6.68 11.48
C TRP A 374 22.67 8.14 11.88
N ALA A 375 21.72 8.37 12.79
CA ALA A 375 21.38 9.71 13.24
C ALA A 375 22.57 10.41 13.92
N GLN A 376 23.34 9.68 14.73
CA GLN A 376 24.55 10.22 15.37
C GLN A 376 25.65 10.51 14.35
N TYR A 377 25.88 9.61 13.39
CA TYR A 377 26.85 9.79 12.32
C TYR A 377 26.56 11.04 11.49
N ILE A 378 25.33 11.14 10.95
CA ILE A 378 25.00 12.19 9.99
C ILE A 378 24.89 13.57 10.65
N THR A 379 24.38 13.65 11.89
CA THR A 379 24.28 14.93 12.61
C THR A 379 25.64 15.48 13.02
N SER A 380 26.57 14.61 13.47
CA SER A 380 27.96 14.98 13.75
C SER A 380 28.70 15.49 12.52
N LYS A 381 28.54 14.83 11.37
CA LYS A 381 29.22 15.21 10.12
C LYS A 381 28.74 16.57 9.59
N TYR A 382 27.44 16.85 9.68
CA TYR A 382 26.81 18.02 9.08
C TYR A 382 26.60 19.21 10.04
N ARG A 383 27.01 19.10 11.30
CA ARG A 383 26.95 20.19 12.31
C ARG A 383 25.60 20.93 12.36
N GLY A 384 24.51 20.19 12.17
CA GLY A 384 23.13 20.71 12.21
C GLY A 384 22.56 21.26 10.89
N ARG A 385 23.31 21.33 9.78
CA ARG A 385 22.75 21.67 8.45
C ARG A 385 22.50 20.40 7.66
N GLY A 386 21.23 19.99 7.48
CA GLY A 386 20.91 18.73 6.80
C GLY A 386 21.54 18.58 5.40
N PRO A 387 21.94 17.35 4.99
CA PRO A 387 22.40 17.09 3.63
C PRO A 387 21.28 17.32 2.62
N ASN A 388 21.64 17.63 1.37
CA ASN A 388 20.65 17.70 0.29
C ASN A 388 20.06 16.30 0.02
N ASN A 389 18.74 16.22 -0.17
CA ASN A 389 18.03 14.98 -0.50
C ASN A 389 18.58 14.30 -1.75
N HIS A 390 19.13 15.05 -2.70
CA HIS A 390 19.69 14.50 -3.94
C HIS A 390 21.08 13.88 -3.77
N THR A 391 21.75 14.10 -2.63
CA THR A 391 23.13 13.61 -2.38
C THR A 391 23.21 12.63 -1.22
N TYR A 392 22.08 12.24 -0.61
CA TYR A 392 22.09 11.42 0.62
C TYR A 392 22.79 10.07 0.46
N LEU A 393 22.75 9.45 -0.73
CA LEU A 393 23.43 8.18 -0.99
C LEU A 393 24.95 8.28 -0.86
N SER A 394 25.55 9.46 -1.08
CA SER A 394 26.99 9.67 -0.82
C SER A 394 27.37 9.41 0.64
N GLU A 395 26.41 9.53 1.54
CA GLU A 395 26.57 9.36 2.98
C GLU A 395 26.00 8.02 3.46
N ALA A 396 24.82 7.66 2.95
CA ALA A 396 24.13 6.45 3.35
C ALA A 396 24.84 5.17 2.88
N GLU A 397 25.36 5.13 1.64
CA GLU A 397 25.99 3.90 1.12
C GLU A 397 27.28 3.54 1.89
N PRO A 398 28.25 4.45 2.09
CA PRO A 398 29.45 4.12 2.87
C PRO A 398 29.15 3.74 4.32
N PHE A 399 28.18 4.42 4.94
CA PHE A 399 27.74 4.08 6.31
C PHE A 399 27.17 2.66 6.38
N LEU A 400 26.23 2.33 5.48
CA LEU A 400 25.61 1.00 5.44
C LEU A 400 26.62 -0.09 5.09
N GLU A 401 27.61 0.20 4.24
CA GLU A 401 28.69 -0.73 3.93
C GLU A 401 29.58 -1.03 5.13
N GLN A 402 29.99 0.00 5.86
CA GLN A 402 30.76 -0.20 7.09
C GLN A 402 29.95 -0.95 8.14
N PHE A 403 28.66 -0.66 8.26
CA PHE A 403 27.76 -1.36 9.18
C PHE A 403 27.60 -2.84 8.81
N ALA A 404 27.42 -3.15 7.52
CA ALA A 404 27.29 -4.51 6.99
C ALA A 404 28.55 -5.36 7.23
N LYS A 405 29.75 -4.77 7.15
CA LYS A 405 31.02 -5.47 7.36
C LYS A 405 31.24 -5.95 8.80
N ARG A 406 30.47 -5.44 9.78
CA ARG A 406 30.64 -5.79 11.21
C ARG A 406 30.12 -7.19 11.55
N SER A 407 29.12 -7.71 10.83
CA SER A 407 28.57 -9.05 11.06
C SER A 407 27.71 -9.53 9.89
N THR A 408 27.55 -10.86 9.78
CA THR A 408 26.62 -11.47 8.81
C THR A 408 25.16 -11.06 9.06
N GLN A 409 24.76 -10.85 10.31
CA GLN A 409 23.44 -10.36 10.69
C GLN A 409 23.19 -8.93 10.17
N ASN A 410 24.18 -8.05 10.33
CA ASN A 410 24.10 -6.68 9.82
C ASN A 410 24.01 -6.65 8.30
N LYS A 411 24.83 -7.48 7.62
CA LYS A 411 24.79 -7.64 6.17
C LYS A 411 23.42 -8.10 5.67
N ARG A 412 22.77 -9.05 6.37
CA ARG A 412 21.40 -9.48 6.04
C ARG A 412 20.36 -8.39 6.26
N LEU A 413 20.51 -7.58 7.32
CA LEU A 413 19.60 -6.49 7.64
C LEU A 413 19.58 -5.41 6.55
N VAL A 414 20.75 -4.95 6.12
CA VAL A 414 20.87 -3.82 5.19
C VAL A 414 21.01 -4.25 3.72
N GLY A 415 21.23 -5.53 3.45
CA GLY A 415 21.53 -6.06 2.13
C GLY A 415 23.00 -5.88 1.73
N TYR A 416 23.40 -6.45 0.59
CA TYR A 416 24.77 -6.32 0.07
C TYR A 416 25.02 -4.89 -0.42
N THR A 417 26.01 -4.23 0.18
CA THR A 417 26.48 -2.89 -0.17
C THR A 417 27.93 -2.97 -0.64
N GLY A 418 28.19 -2.58 -1.89
CA GLY A 418 29.54 -2.52 -2.47
C GLY A 418 29.69 -3.31 -3.77
N SER A 419 30.61 -2.85 -4.62
CA SER A 419 31.04 -3.54 -5.85
C SER A 419 32.10 -4.58 -5.49
N VAL A 420 31.74 -5.86 -5.36
CA VAL A 420 32.72 -6.94 -5.42
C VAL A 420 32.14 -8.15 -6.15
N THR A 421 32.72 -8.39 -7.32
CA THR A 421 32.89 -9.69 -7.97
C THR A 421 33.36 -10.76 -6.98
N ALA A 422 32.49 -11.68 -6.56
CA ALA A 422 32.88 -12.98 -6.04
C ALA A 422 31.67 -13.91 -5.95
N THR A 423 31.43 -14.65 -7.03
CA THR A 423 30.50 -15.78 -7.15
C THR A 423 30.96 -17.03 -6.36
N GLU A 424 31.95 -16.95 -5.47
CA GLU A 424 32.60 -18.14 -4.91
C GLU A 424 32.41 -18.41 -3.40
N SER A 425 31.66 -17.59 -2.65
CA SER A 425 31.46 -17.81 -1.19
C SER A 425 30.10 -18.41 -0.79
N LEU A 426 29.47 -19.19 -1.68
CA LEU A 426 28.24 -19.95 -1.37
C LEU A 426 28.49 -21.44 -1.08
N LYS A 427 29.72 -21.85 -0.77
CA LYS A 427 30.02 -23.20 -0.29
C LYS A 427 30.42 -23.17 1.18
N GLU A 428 29.58 -23.83 1.97
CA GLU A 428 29.85 -24.38 3.30
C GLU A 428 30.50 -23.42 4.32
N GLU A 429 29.68 -22.59 4.96
CA GLU A 429 29.98 -22.14 6.31
C GLU A 429 28.80 -22.44 7.22
N VAL A 430 29.06 -23.20 8.29
CA VAL A 430 28.13 -23.51 9.37
C VAL A 430 27.81 -22.20 10.10
N ILE A 431 26.65 -21.60 9.80
CA ILE A 431 26.25 -20.30 10.36
C ILE A 431 25.74 -20.47 11.80
N GLU A 432 26.49 -19.88 12.73
CA GLU A 432 26.11 -19.68 14.12
C GLU A 432 25.08 -18.54 14.23
N SER A 433 23.79 -18.89 14.28
CA SER A 433 22.67 -17.92 14.31
C SER A 433 22.14 -17.67 15.73
N SER A 434 22.61 -16.64 16.44
CA SER A 434 22.07 -16.22 17.74
C SER A 434 20.60 -15.77 17.66
N ALA A 435 19.67 -16.72 17.74
CA ALA A 435 18.28 -16.46 18.08
C ALA A 435 18.19 -16.30 19.60
N LEU A 436 18.02 -15.06 20.07
CA LEU A 436 17.58 -14.81 21.43
C LEU A 436 16.12 -15.21 21.51
N SER A 437 15.83 -16.23 22.32
CA SER A 437 14.47 -16.66 22.64
C SER A 437 13.77 -15.55 23.43
N VAL A 438 13.01 -14.70 22.75
CA VAL A 438 11.95 -13.92 23.37
C VAL A 438 10.73 -14.83 23.44
N GLN A 439 10.13 -14.94 24.64
CA GLN A 439 8.82 -15.55 24.84
C GLN A 439 7.78 -14.82 23.97
N GLU A 440 7.58 -15.29 22.75
CA GLU A 440 6.41 -14.95 21.97
C GLU A 440 5.24 -15.75 22.53
N SER A 441 4.36 -15.04 23.23
CA SER A 441 3.01 -15.50 23.48
C SER A 441 2.31 -15.63 22.12
N LEU A 442 2.28 -16.85 21.58
CA LEU A 442 1.47 -17.19 20.42
C LEU A 442 0.00 -17.07 20.81
N THR A 443 -0.58 -15.89 20.63
CA THR A 443 -2.04 -15.78 20.53
C THR A 443 -2.44 -16.36 19.17
N VAL A 444 -2.74 -17.67 19.18
CA VAL A 444 -3.61 -18.28 18.16
C VAL A 444 -4.80 -17.35 18.04
N ALA A 445 -5.05 -16.83 16.83
CA ALA A 445 -6.26 -16.10 16.50
C ALA A 445 -7.45 -17.05 16.57
N LYS A 446 -7.86 -17.40 17.80
CA LYS A 446 -9.24 -17.75 18.08
C LYS A 446 -10.06 -16.56 17.58
N GLN A 447 -11.24 -16.83 17.02
CA GLN A 447 -12.32 -15.84 17.05
C GLN A 447 -12.53 -15.47 18.53
N GLU A 448 -11.78 -14.48 19.02
CA GLU A 448 -11.94 -13.98 20.36
C GLU A 448 -13.31 -13.29 20.36
N LYS A 449 -14.31 -13.98 20.91
CA LYS A 449 -15.39 -13.28 21.58
C LYS A 449 -14.71 -12.42 22.64
N ILE A 450 -14.54 -11.12 22.37
CA ILE A 450 -14.13 -10.18 23.40
C ILE A 450 -15.14 -10.35 24.54
N ASP A 451 -14.67 -10.72 25.73
CA ASP A 451 -15.52 -10.67 26.90
C ASP A 451 -15.93 -9.21 27.14
N MET A 452 -17.19 -8.92 26.82
CA MET A 452 -17.78 -7.59 26.94
C MET A 452 -18.19 -7.27 28.38
N LYS A 453 -18.10 -8.25 29.30
CA LYS A 453 -18.40 -8.04 30.72
C LYS A 453 -17.38 -7.08 31.34
N GLY A 454 -17.89 -6.01 31.95
CA GLY A 454 -17.06 -4.99 32.63
C GLY A 454 -16.35 -3.98 31.73
N LYS A 455 -16.53 -4.01 30.40
CA LYS A 455 -15.95 -2.99 29.51
C LYS A 455 -16.92 -1.83 29.24
N GLY A 456 -16.39 -0.61 29.24
CA GLY A 456 -17.07 0.61 28.81
C GLY A 456 -16.83 0.92 27.33
N MET A 457 -17.43 1.99 26.82
CA MET A 457 -17.36 2.38 25.41
C MET A 457 -16.89 3.82 25.22
N VAL A 458 -16.29 4.13 24.07
CA VAL A 458 -16.07 5.49 23.57
C VAL A 458 -16.83 5.62 22.25
N ILE A 459 -17.98 6.29 22.29
CA ILE A 459 -18.85 6.55 21.14
C ILE A 459 -18.41 7.86 20.49
N PHE A 460 -18.06 7.84 19.21
CA PHE A 460 -17.56 9.02 18.49
C PHE A 460 -18.13 9.12 17.08
N PHE A 461 -18.04 10.30 16.46
CA PHE A 461 -18.80 10.61 15.23
C PHE A 461 -17.92 11.03 14.06
N PRO A 462 -17.52 10.09 13.18
CA PRO A 462 -17.02 10.39 11.85
C PRO A 462 -18.15 10.95 10.96
N ALA A 463 -18.55 12.19 11.20
CA ALA A 463 -19.67 12.86 10.55
C ALA A 463 -19.38 14.33 10.21
N ILE A 464 -20.32 14.93 9.46
CA ILE A 464 -20.36 16.35 9.09
C ILE A 464 -21.33 17.07 10.04
N PRO A 465 -21.10 18.35 10.41
CA PRO A 465 -22.10 19.14 11.14
C PRO A 465 -23.50 19.03 10.52
N GLY A 466 -24.56 18.99 11.34
CA GLY A 466 -25.93 18.80 10.85
C GLY A 466 -26.39 17.33 10.76
N CYS A 467 -25.49 16.36 11.00
CA CYS A 467 -25.85 14.94 11.01
C CYS A 467 -26.75 14.47 12.16
N GLY A 468 -26.85 15.24 13.25
CA GLY A 468 -27.64 14.87 14.44
C GLY A 468 -26.84 14.34 15.63
N LYS A 469 -25.50 14.35 15.58
CA LYS A 469 -24.62 13.83 16.66
C LYS A 469 -24.99 14.31 18.07
N SER A 470 -25.19 15.61 18.26
CA SER A 470 -25.46 16.21 19.58
C SER A 470 -26.87 15.90 20.06
N ALA A 471 -27.82 15.73 19.14
CA ALA A 471 -29.17 15.27 19.48
C ALA A 471 -29.14 13.81 19.94
N VAL A 472 -28.39 12.93 19.24
CA VAL A 472 -28.18 11.54 19.68
C VAL A 472 -27.50 11.49 21.04
N CYS A 473 -26.44 12.27 21.28
CA CYS A 473 -25.77 12.29 22.58
C CYS A 473 -26.68 12.77 23.71
N LYS A 474 -27.48 13.81 23.47
CA LYS A 474 -28.45 14.33 24.44
C LYS A 474 -29.51 13.28 24.77
N GLU A 475 -30.04 12.62 23.75
CA GLU A 475 -31.09 11.61 23.94
C GLU A 475 -30.54 10.35 24.64
N LEU A 476 -29.32 9.92 24.31
CA LEU A 476 -28.65 8.81 25.02
C LEU A 476 -28.38 9.12 26.50
N LEU A 477 -28.14 10.39 26.85
CA LEU A 477 -28.00 10.80 28.25
C LEU A 477 -29.34 10.81 29.00
N ASN A 478 -30.42 11.16 28.32
CA ASN A 478 -31.75 11.26 28.91
C ASN A 478 -32.45 9.89 29.02
N ASP A 479 -32.37 9.09 27.96
CA ASP A 479 -32.95 7.74 27.86
C ASP A 479 -31.86 6.72 27.44
N PRO A 480 -30.95 6.36 28.36
CA PRO A 480 -29.89 5.40 28.07
C PRO A 480 -30.40 3.96 27.88
N GLY A 481 -31.63 3.65 28.30
CA GLY A 481 -32.18 2.29 28.28
C GLY A 481 -31.24 1.26 28.92
N GLU A 482 -31.04 0.12 28.25
CA GLU A 482 -30.16 -0.97 28.72
C GLU A 482 -28.66 -0.65 28.66
N LEU A 483 -28.24 0.50 28.12
CA LEU A 483 -26.82 0.87 28.05
C LEU A 483 -26.19 1.06 29.43
N VAL A 484 -26.98 1.49 30.41
CA VAL A 484 -26.55 1.67 31.82
C VAL A 484 -26.80 0.42 32.68
N ALA A 485 -27.30 -0.68 32.09
CA ALA A 485 -27.48 -1.93 32.81
C ALA A 485 -26.14 -2.49 33.32
N ASN A 486 -26.20 -3.30 34.38
CA ASN A 486 -25.05 -3.89 35.07
C ASN A 486 -24.06 -2.87 35.68
N GLY A 487 -24.58 -1.75 36.21
CA GLY A 487 -23.78 -0.76 36.94
C GLY A 487 -22.96 0.20 36.07
N ARG A 488 -23.21 0.23 34.75
CA ARG A 488 -22.52 1.16 33.84
C ARG A 488 -23.02 2.59 34.02
N SER A 489 -22.11 3.55 33.96
CA SER A 489 -22.44 4.98 33.91
C SER A 489 -22.26 5.51 32.50
N ILE A 490 -23.05 6.52 32.13
CA ILE A 490 -22.89 7.25 30.86
C ILE A 490 -22.40 8.67 31.13
N HIS A 491 -21.48 9.14 30.30
CA HIS A 491 -20.92 10.49 30.38
C HIS A 491 -20.78 11.09 28.99
N SER A 492 -21.05 12.38 28.84
CA SER A 492 -20.88 13.11 27.58
C SER A 492 -19.92 14.27 27.75
N LEU A 493 -19.03 14.44 26.76
CA LEU A 493 -18.15 15.59 26.64
C LEU A 493 -18.43 16.32 25.32
N MET A 494 -19.06 17.50 25.40
CA MET A 494 -19.43 18.27 24.22
C MET A 494 -18.29 19.14 23.71
N GLY A 495 -17.84 18.89 22.48
CA GLY A 495 -16.67 19.53 21.90
C GLY A 495 -16.84 21.01 21.59
N ASP A 496 -18.07 21.49 21.41
CA ASP A 496 -18.38 22.90 21.18
C ASP A 496 -18.29 23.75 22.46
N LEU A 497 -18.35 23.13 23.65
CA LEU A 497 -18.22 23.79 24.95
C LEU A 497 -16.77 23.75 25.50
N VAL A 498 -15.89 23.00 24.85
CA VAL A 498 -14.50 22.81 25.29
C VAL A 498 -13.60 23.89 24.69
N LYS A 499 -12.91 24.65 25.56
CA LYS A 499 -11.81 25.53 25.15
C LYS A 499 -10.52 24.71 24.96
N GLY A 500 -9.85 24.86 23.82
CA GLY A 500 -8.58 24.19 23.52
C GLY A 500 -8.68 22.84 22.80
N LYS A 501 -7.69 21.95 23.00
CA LYS A 501 -7.60 20.65 22.29
C LYS A 501 -8.54 19.62 22.94
N TYR A 502 -9.60 19.23 22.21
CA TYR A 502 -10.65 18.34 22.72
C TYR A 502 -10.21 16.90 23.00
N TRP A 503 -9.59 16.21 22.03
CA TRP A 503 -9.28 14.78 22.18
C TRP A 503 -8.32 14.49 23.35
N PRO A 504 -7.28 15.31 23.61
CA PRO A 504 -6.48 15.19 24.82
C PRO A 504 -7.26 15.39 26.13
N LEU A 505 -8.28 16.27 26.13
CA LEU A 505 -9.14 16.45 27.29
C LEU A 505 -10.04 15.23 27.50
N LEU A 506 -10.63 14.68 26.43
CA LEU A 506 -11.41 13.44 26.47
C LEU A 506 -10.59 12.29 27.05
N ALA A 507 -9.33 12.14 26.66
CA ALA A 507 -8.41 11.14 27.19
C ALA A 507 -8.25 11.26 28.71
N LYS A 508 -7.96 12.48 29.21
CA LYS A 508 -7.81 12.76 30.64
C LYS A 508 -9.09 12.49 31.43
N GLU A 509 -10.24 12.92 30.91
CA GLU A 509 -11.53 12.70 31.56
C GLU A 509 -11.94 11.23 31.57
N ARG A 510 -11.61 10.47 30.52
CA ARG A 510 -11.87 9.02 30.47
C ARG A 510 -11.03 8.26 31.49
N GLN A 511 -9.76 8.61 31.67
CA GLN A 511 -8.85 7.98 32.63
C GLN A 511 -9.28 8.14 34.09
N LYS A 512 -9.98 9.22 34.43
CA LYS A 512 -10.53 9.46 35.78
C LYS A 512 -11.78 8.63 36.09
N ARG A 513 -12.36 7.95 35.09
CA ARG A 513 -13.68 7.29 35.20
C ARG A 513 -13.53 5.77 35.28
N PRO A 514 -14.49 5.07 35.91
CA PRO A 514 -14.53 3.61 35.95
C PRO A 514 -14.40 2.99 34.54
N LYS A 515 -13.83 1.78 34.45
CA LYS A 515 -13.57 1.11 33.16
C LYS A 515 -14.87 0.81 32.41
N GLU A 516 -15.96 0.65 33.14
CA GLU A 516 -17.32 0.32 32.68
C GLU A 516 -18.06 1.52 32.07
N THR A 517 -17.54 2.75 32.20
CA THR A 517 -18.23 3.96 31.74
C THR A 517 -18.34 4.05 30.21
N ILE A 518 -19.55 4.38 29.72
CA ILE A 518 -19.82 4.76 28.33
C ILE A 518 -19.58 6.26 28.18
N THR A 519 -18.67 6.61 27.28
CA THR A 519 -18.27 8.00 27.01
C THR A 519 -18.76 8.43 25.63
N LEU A 520 -19.61 9.44 25.59
CA LEU A 520 -20.12 10.08 24.39
C LEU A 520 -19.18 11.24 24.02
N ALA A 521 -18.38 11.03 22.98
CA ALA A 521 -17.51 12.05 22.41
C ALA A 521 -18.30 12.89 21.39
N ASP A 522 -19.07 13.88 21.87
CA ASP A 522 -19.84 14.80 21.02
C ASP A 522 -18.92 15.82 20.31
N LYS A 523 -18.14 15.31 19.34
CA LYS A 523 -17.32 16.08 18.41
C LYS A 523 -17.17 15.32 17.10
N ASN A 524 -17.08 16.05 15.99
CA ASN A 524 -16.79 15.45 14.69
C ASN A 524 -15.36 14.88 14.68
N ALA A 525 -15.21 13.69 14.12
CA ALA A 525 -13.94 12.96 13.98
C ALA A 525 -13.61 12.74 12.49
N PRO A 526 -13.12 13.77 11.77
CA PRO A 526 -13.16 13.75 10.31
C PRO A 526 -12.00 13.06 9.61
N ASN A 527 -10.92 12.73 10.32
CA ASN A 527 -9.71 12.20 9.70
C ASN A 527 -9.08 11.07 10.52
N VAL A 528 -8.19 10.33 9.87
CA VAL A 528 -7.52 9.15 10.44
C VAL A 528 -6.68 9.50 11.68
N GLU A 529 -6.06 10.69 11.72
CA GLU A 529 -5.28 11.12 12.89
C GLU A 529 -6.15 11.21 14.16
N VAL A 530 -7.39 11.69 14.02
CA VAL A 530 -8.35 11.69 15.13
C VAL A 530 -8.76 10.27 15.50
N TRP A 531 -8.97 9.39 14.52
CA TRP A 531 -9.32 7.99 14.78
C TRP A 531 -8.19 7.26 15.52
N ASP A 532 -6.94 7.52 15.15
CA ASP A 532 -5.75 7.01 15.84
C ASP A 532 -5.76 7.46 17.29
N THR A 533 -6.01 8.74 17.53
CA THR A 533 -6.12 9.29 18.89
C THR A 533 -7.22 8.61 19.70
N VAL A 534 -8.40 8.37 19.09
CA VAL A 534 -9.51 7.66 19.76
C VAL A 534 -9.13 6.21 20.07
N ARG A 535 -8.44 5.53 19.14
CA ARG A 535 -7.93 4.18 19.36
C ARG A 535 -6.93 4.12 20.50
N ASP A 536 -6.00 5.06 20.57
CA ASP A 536 -5.04 5.16 21.67
C ASP A 536 -5.77 5.32 23.02
N ILE A 537 -6.78 6.21 23.08
CA ILE A 537 -7.63 6.38 24.28
C ILE A 537 -8.32 5.06 24.65
N CYS A 538 -8.85 4.33 23.68
CA CYS A 538 -9.53 3.05 23.90
C CYS A 538 -8.56 2.01 24.46
N ASN A 539 -7.36 1.89 23.89
CA ASN A 539 -6.32 0.96 24.34
C ASN A 539 -5.87 1.29 25.77
N ASP A 540 -5.58 2.57 26.05
CA ASP A 540 -5.10 3.04 27.37
C ASP A 540 -6.14 2.84 28.48
N THR A 541 -7.43 2.86 28.13
CA THR A 541 -8.53 2.79 29.11
C THR A 541 -9.30 1.47 29.05
N SER A 542 -8.84 0.52 28.22
CA SER A 542 -9.51 -0.76 27.95
C SER A 542 -10.97 -0.62 27.48
N ALA A 543 -11.32 0.53 26.90
CA ALA A 543 -12.67 0.83 26.40
C ALA A 543 -12.84 0.36 24.96
N ILE A 544 -14.08 0.11 24.56
CA ILE A 544 -14.42 -0.26 23.17
C ILE A 544 -14.68 1.03 22.39
N GLY A 545 -13.93 1.28 21.33
CA GLY A 545 -14.20 2.39 20.42
C GLY A 545 -15.35 2.06 19.47
N VAL A 546 -16.38 2.90 19.40
CA VAL A 546 -17.54 2.67 18.52
C VAL A 546 -17.84 3.90 17.66
N PRO A 547 -17.51 3.87 16.35
CA PRO A 547 -17.87 4.93 15.44
C PRO A 547 -19.37 4.88 15.10
N VAL A 548 -20.05 6.01 15.26
CA VAL A 548 -21.43 6.23 14.80
C VAL A 548 -21.37 7.09 13.54
N VAL A 549 -21.74 6.52 12.40
CA VAL A 549 -21.66 7.17 11.09
C VAL A 549 -23.04 7.39 10.50
N PRO A 550 -23.32 8.56 9.89
CA PRO A 550 -24.55 8.76 9.14
C PRO A 550 -24.66 7.75 8.01
N ASP A 551 -25.84 7.16 7.86
CA ASP A 551 -26.08 6.25 6.76
C ASP A 551 -26.29 7.01 5.45
N SER A 552 -25.48 6.64 4.46
CA SER A 552 -25.35 7.38 3.21
C SER A 552 -24.70 6.46 2.18
N PRO A 553 -25.20 6.42 0.93
CA PRO A 553 -24.58 5.63 -0.13
C PRO A 553 -23.20 6.18 -0.54
N GLY A 554 -22.94 7.46 -0.27
CA GLY A 554 -21.70 8.12 -0.67
C GLY A 554 -21.64 8.39 -2.18
N THR A 555 -20.44 8.73 -2.64
CA THR A 555 -20.07 8.86 -4.04
C THR A 555 -18.78 8.06 -4.27
N GLU A 556 -18.30 7.99 -5.51
CA GLU A 556 -17.02 7.33 -5.83
C GLU A 556 -15.80 8.00 -5.16
N LEU A 557 -15.96 9.23 -4.64
CA LEU A 557 -14.87 10.07 -4.12
C LEU A 557 -15.12 10.64 -2.72
N ASN A 558 -16.30 10.40 -2.14
CA ASN A 558 -16.67 10.86 -0.81
C ASN A 558 -17.60 9.84 -0.13
N PRO A 559 -17.46 9.53 1.17
CA PRO A 559 -18.38 8.63 1.87
C PRO A 559 -19.78 9.22 2.10
N PHE A 560 -19.96 10.52 1.90
CA PHE A 560 -21.26 11.20 2.00
C PHE A 560 -21.78 11.54 0.61
N ALA A 561 -23.05 11.24 0.36
CA ALA A 561 -23.73 11.64 -0.88
C ALA A 561 -24.16 13.11 -0.82
N LEU A 562 -24.47 13.71 -1.98
CA LEU A 562 -24.83 15.13 -2.07
C LEU A 562 -26.16 15.44 -1.39
N ASP A 563 -27.10 14.50 -1.37
CA ASP A 563 -28.37 14.62 -0.65
C ASP A 563 -28.17 14.65 0.88
N ALA A 564 -27.26 13.82 1.42
CA ALA A 564 -26.85 13.90 2.82
C ALA A 564 -26.21 15.26 3.15
N LEU A 565 -25.31 15.74 2.29
CA LEU A 565 -24.69 17.07 2.46
C LEU A 565 -25.74 18.19 2.42
N ALA A 566 -26.65 18.16 1.44
CA ALA A 566 -27.74 19.13 1.30
C ALA A 566 -28.61 19.17 2.56
N LEU A 567 -28.97 17.98 3.06
CA LEU A 567 -29.76 17.83 4.26
C LEU A 567 -29.04 18.40 5.49
N PHE A 568 -27.74 18.13 5.64
CA PHE A 568 -26.96 18.67 6.73
C PHE A 568 -26.87 20.19 6.70
N MET A 569 -26.66 20.77 5.51
CA MET A 569 -26.70 22.22 5.31
C MET A 569 -28.08 22.77 5.68
N TYR A 570 -29.16 22.15 5.20
CA TYR A 570 -30.53 22.52 5.53
C TYR A 570 -30.77 22.53 7.04
N ARG A 571 -30.43 21.44 7.76
CA ARG A 571 -30.57 21.36 9.22
C ARG A 571 -29.77 22.44 9.96
N VAL A 572 -28.57 22.78 9.47
CA VAL A 572 -27.71 23.81 10.08
C VAL A 572 -28.30 25.21 9.88
N ILE A 573 -28.87 25.53 8.72
CA ILE A 573 -29.47 26.85 8.48
C ILE A 573 -30.86 27.02 9.12
N GLN A 574 -31.47 25.96 9.66
CA GLN A 574 -32.74 26.04 10.39
C GLN A 574 -32.57 26.20 11.91
N ARG A 575 -31.43 25.78 12.47
CA ARG A 575 -31.19 25.86 13.92
C ARG A 575 -30.80 27.26 14.39
N GLN A 576 -30.92 27.51 15.69
CA GLN A 576 -30.63 28.79 16.34
C GLN A 576 -29.85 28.57 17.64
N ASN A 577 -29.03 29.54 18.03
CA ASN A 577 -28.29 29.56 19.30
C ASN A 577 -27.43 28.31 19.52
N HIS A 578 -26.79 27.80 18.46
CA HIS A 578 -25.94 26.62 18.59
C HIS A 578 -24.61 26.98 19.28
N PRO A 579 -24.14 26.23 20.31
CA PRO A 579 -22.94 26.59 21.07
C PRO A 579 -21.66 26.78 20.23
N GLY A 580 -21.56 26.08 19.10
CA GLY A 580 -20.46 26.22 18.15
C GLY A 580 -20.59 27.36 17.13
N ASN A 581 -21.58 28.25 17.26
CA ASN A 581 -21.85 29.39 16.36
C ASN A 581 -21.99 29.05 14.87
N LEU A 582 -22.41 27.81 14.58
CA LEU A 582 -22.68 27.33 13.22
C LEU A 582 -24.19 27.08 13.10
N ASP A 583 -24.96 28.11 12.78
CA ASP A 583 -26.42 28.08 12.73
C ASP A 583 -26.96 29.05 11.68
N LYS A 584 -28.26 29.38 11.73
CA LYS A 584 -28.89 30.26 10.74
C LYS A 584 -28.23 31.65 10.64
N GLU A 585 -27.64 32.16 11.72
CA GLU A 585 -27.02 33.48 11.78
C GLU A 585 -25.58 33.48 11.26
N SER A 586 -24.97 32.29 11.05
CA SER A 586 -23.62 32.19 10.51
C SER A 586 -23.58 32.70 9.06
N PRO A 587 -22.72 33.68 8.72
CA PRO A 587 -22.69 34.27 7.38
C PRO A 587 -22.08 33.36 6.30
N ASN A 588 -21.42 32.27 6.69
CA ASN A 588 -20.69 31.36 5.80
C ASN A 588 -20.90 29.88 6.15
N ALA A 589 -22.11 29.53 6.60
CA ALA A 589 -22.43 28.15 6.99
C ALA A 589 -22.16 27.15 5.85
N GLY A 590 -22.59 27.48 4.63
CA GLY A 590 -22.36 26.63 3.46
C GLY A 590 -20.88 26.34 3.21
N TYR A 591 -20.02 27.36 3.30
CA TYR A 591 -18.56 27.19 3.16
C TYR A 591 -17.99 26.24 4.22
N VAL A 592 -18.39 26.41 5.49
CA VAL A 592 -17.92 25.55 6.59
C VAL A 592 -18.35 24.11 6.36
N LEU A 593 -19.59 23.87 5.90
CA LEU A 593 -20.08 22.53 5.59
C LEU A 593 -19.33 21.89 4.42
N LEU A 594 -19.02 22.66 3.36
CA LEU A 594 -18.16 22.20 2.27
C LEU A 594 -16.75 21.87 2.75
N MET A 595 -16.20 22.64 3.69
CA MET A 595 -14.90 22.34 4.30
C MET A 595 -14.94 20.97 5.00
N PHE A 596 -15.95 20.71 5.84
CA PHE A 596 -16.10 19.40 6.51
C PHE A 596 -16.32 18.27 5.50
N TYR A 597 -17.15 18.47 4.48
CA TYR A 597 -17.36 17.48 3.42
C TYR A 597 -16.05 17.11 2.70
N ASN A 598 -15.20 18.11 2.44
CA ASN A 598 -13.91 17.89 1.78
C ASN A 598 -12.85 17.24 2.69
N LEU A 599 -12.99 17.25 4.02
CA LEU A 599 -12.11 16.48 4.91
C LEU A 599 -12.24 14.96 4.68
N TYR A 600 -13.41 14.51 4.21
CA TYR A 600 -13.67 13.11 3.85
C TYR A 600 -13.45 12.81 2.35
N SER A 601 -12.97 13.79 1.58
CA SER A 601 -12.67 13.57 0.17
C SER A 601 -11.61 12.49 0.00
N ARG A 602 -11.62 11.83 -1.17
CA ARG A 602 -10.67 10.79 -1.62
C ARG A 602 -10.99 9.36 -1.18
N LYS A 603 -12.03 9.13 -0.39
CA LYS A 603 -12.52 7.78 -0.06
C LYS A 603 -13.97 7.61 -0.52
N ASN A 604 -14.30 6.46 -1.10
CA ASN A 604 -15.70 6.09 -1.29
C ASN A 604 -16.29 5.54 0.03
N ARG A 605 -17.59 5.25 0.04
CA ARG A 605 -18.29 4.72 1.22
C ARG A 605 -17.69 3.40 1.73
N LYS A 606 -17.40 2.44 0.83
CA LYS A 606 -16.84 1.12 1.19
C LYS A 606 -15.47 1.25 1.86
N GLU A 607 -14.57 2.06 1.31
CA GLU A 607 -13.23 2.31 1.86
C GLU A 607 -13.28 2.99 3.23
N PHE A 608 -14.17 3.96 3.38
CA PHE A 608 -14.36 4.69 4.63
C PHE A 608 -14.86 3.78 5.75
N GLU A 609 -15.89 2.98 5.50
CA GLU A 609 -16.41 2.04 6.49
C GLU A 609 -15.45 0.90 6.77
N GLY A 610 -14.77 0.38 5.75
CA GLY A 610 -13.76 -0.67 5.89
C GLY A 610 -12.64 -0.24 6.82
N ALA A 611 -12.14 0.99 6.66
CA ALA A 611 -11.11 1.54 7.55
C ALA A 611 -11.58 1.65 9.02
N LEU A 612 -12.83 2.08 9.25
CA LEU A 612 -13.38 2.16 10.60
C LEU A 612 -13.59 0.77 11.23
N ARG A 613 -14.14 -0.19 10.48
CA ARG A 613 -14.30 -1.57 10.95
C ARG A 613 -12.95 -2.24 11.23
N GLN A 614 -11.97 -2.05 10.36
CA GLN A 614 -10.61 -2.55 10.56
C GLN A 614 -9.97 -1.99 11.83
N GLN A 615 -10.24 -0.73 12.15
CA GLN A 615 -9.62 -0.04 13.28
C GLN A 615 -10.31 -0.31 14.62
N PHE A 616 -11.64 -0.49 14.61
CA PHE A 616 -12.45 -0.54 15.84
C PHE A 616 -13.28 -1.82 16.00
N GLY A 617 -13.32 -2.70 15.00
CA GLY A 617 -14.12 -3.94 14.96
C GLY A 617 -15.62 -3.72 14.71
N PHE A 618 -16.14 -2.55 15.08
CA PHE A 618 -17.57 -2.21 15.03
C PHE A 618 -17.84 -0.94 14.23
N LEU A 619 -19.08 -0.80 13.77
CA LEU A 619 -19.58 0.41 13.11
C LEU A 619 -21.09 0.50 13.32
N VAL A 620 -21.57 1.62 13.85
CA VAL A 620 -23.01 1.89 14.03
C VAL A 620 -23.50 2.84 12.95
N LYS A 621 -24.65 2.51 12.35
CA LYS A 621 -25.32 3.35 11.35
C LYS A 621 -26.36 4.24 12.01
N LEU A 622 -26.27 5.54 11.71
CA LEU A 622 -27.30 6.52 12.03
C LEU A 622 -28.16 6.76 10.77
N PRO A 623 -29.36 6.18 10.66
CA PRO A 623 -30.20 6.32 9.47
C PRO A 623 -30.77 7.74 9.42
N ILE A 624 -30.21 8.57 8.55
CA ILE A 624 -30.59 9.99 8.40
C ILE A 624 -31.51 10.23 7.20
N LEU A 625 -31.53 9.31 6.24
CA LEU A 625 -32.25 9.37 4.99
C LEU A 625 -33.07 8.09 4.83
N LYS A 626 -34.27 8.23 4.29
CA LYS A 626 -35.10 7.08 3.91
C LYS A 626 -34.43 6.29 2.78
N PRO A 627 -34.46 4.95 2.81
CA PRO A 627 -33.90 4.11 1.74
C PRO A 627 -34.56 4.40 0.39
N GLU A 628 -35.89 4.43 0.37
CA GLU A 628 -36.71 4.80 -0.78
C GLU A 628 -37.00 6.30 -0.72
N ARG A 629 -36.24 7.08 -1.49
CA ARG A 629 -36.41 8.53 -1.56
C ARG A 629 -36.31 9.02 -3.01
N PRO A 630 -37.00 10.12 -3.36
CA PRO A 630 -36.87 10.74 -4.67
C PRO A 630 -35.43 11.22 -4.94
N PRO A 631 -35.03 11.33 -6.22
CA PRO A 631 -33.71 11.85 -6.58
C PRO A 631 -33.53 13.30 -6.14
N LEU A 632 -32.27 13.72 -5.98
CA LEU A 632 -31.92 15.09 -5.60
C LEU A 632 -32.42 16.09 -6.67
N PRO A 633 -33.24 17.11 -6.31
CA PRO A 633 -33.68 18.13 -7.24
C PRO A 633 -32.51 18.83 -7.94
N SER A 634 -32.64 19.07 -9.25
CA SER A 634 -31.58 19.66 -10.08
C SER A 634 -31.07 20.98 -9.53
N ALA A 635 -31.97 21.86 -9.07
CA ALA A 635 -31.59 23.14 -8.47
C ALA A 635 -30.66 22.98 -7.24
N ILE A 636 -30.86 21.93 -6.43
CA ILE A 636 -29.99 21.63 -5.28
C ILE A 636 -28.66 21.06 -5.76
N GLN A 637 -28.70 20.17 -6.75
CA GLN A 637 -27.50 19.60 -7.36
C GLN A 637 -26.60 20.70 -7.95
N ASP A 638 -27.18 21.62 -8.71
CA ASP A 638 -26.48 22.73 -9.38
C ASP A 638 -25.80 23.66 -8.37
N VAL A 639 -26.52 24.10 -7.34
CA VAL A 639 -25.93 25.01 -6.33
C VAL A 639 -24.83 24.32 -5.52
N LEU A 640 -24.94 23.01 -5.25
CA LEU A 640 -23.88 22.26 -4.59
C LEU A 640 -22.67 22.05 -5.50
N SER A 641 -22.88 21.75 -6.79
CA SER A 641 -21.80 21.64 -7.78
C SER A 641 -21.04 22.96 -7.92
N GLU A 642 -21.74 24.09 -8.04
CA GLU A 642 -21.14 25.43 -8.06
C GLU A 642 -20.29 25.68 -6.79
N GLY A 643 -20.83 25.30 -5.62
CA GLY A 643 -20.15 25.46 -4.33
C GLY A 643 -18.88 24.63 -4.22
N LEU A 644 -18.90 23.39 -4.68
CA LEU A 644 -17.72 22.50 -4.69
C LEU A 644 -16.63 23.03 -5.64
N ASP A 645 -17.01 23.56 -6.80
CA ASP A 645 -16.09 24.18 -7.75
C ASP A 645 -15.47 25.48 -7.19
N LEU A 646 -16.29 26.30 -6.53
CA LEU A 646 -15.84 27.51 -5.85
C LEU A 646 -14.89 27.16 -4.68
N PHE A 647 -15.20 26.11 -3.90
CA PHE A 647 -14.34 25.60 -2.83
C PHE A 647 -12.99 25.14 -3.33
N GLY A 648 -12.96 24.39 -4.45
CA GLY A 648 -11.72 23.94 -5.09
C GLY A 648 -10.88 25.11 -5.59
N SER A 649 -11.51 26.15 -6.14
CA SER A 649 -10.84 27.37 -6.60
C SER A 649 -10.28 28.20 -5.44
N HIS A 650 -11.03 28.35 -4.36
CA HIS A 650 -10.60 29.05 -3.15
C HIS A 650 -9.43 28.35 -2.46
N SER A 651 -9.54 27.04 -2.24
CA SER A 651 -8.48 26.24 -1.60
C SER A 651 -7.16 26.31 -2.37
N ARG A 652 -7.19 26.41 -3.71
CA ARG A 652 -5.99 26.56 -4.54
C ARG A 652 -5.35 27.94 -4.43
N LYS A 653 -6.16 28.99 -4.46
CA LYS A 653 -5.67 30.38 -4.50
C LYS A 653 -5.25 30.88 -3.12
N HIS A 654 -5.98 30.49 -2.08
CA HIS A 654 -5.89 31.09 -0.75
C HIS A 654 -5.60 30.08 0.37
N GLY A 655 -5.51 28.78 0.06
CA GLY A 655 -5.27 27.74 1.07
C GLY A 655 -6.39 27.66 2.10
N LYS A 656 -6.04 27.79 3.38
CA LYS A 656 -6.99 27.74 4.53
C LYS A 656 -7.59 29.11 4.88
N LEU A 657 -7.43 30.12 4.02
CA LEU A 657 -7.99 31.45 4.28
C LEU A 657 -9.51 31.39 4.43
N ASP A 658 -10.05 32.20 5.33
CA ASP A 658 -11.50 32.32 5.55
C ASP A 658 -12.25 32.79 4.29
N SER A 659 -13.48 32.31 4.08
CA SER A 659 -14.30 32.64 2.91
C SER A 659 -14.69 34.11 2.82
N SER A 660 -14.74 34.83 3.94
CA SER A 660 -14.98 36.28 3.99
C SER A 660 -13.78 37.12 3.51
N LYS A 661 -12.61 36.48 3.34
CA LYS A 661 -11.35 37.13 3.02
C LYS A 661 -10.83 36.71 1.64
N GLY A 662 -9.99 37.56 1.07
CA GLY A 662 -9.35 37.32 -0.23
C GLY A 662 -10.24 37.64 -1.43
N SER A 663 -9.68 37.44 -2.63
CA SER A 663 -10.31 37.87 -3.91
C SER A 663 -11.57 37.11 -4.33
N LEU A 664 -12.02 36.11 -3.56
CA LEU A 664 -13.23 35.33 -3.86
C LEU A 664 -14.37 35.59 -2.87
N SER A 665 -14.21 36.51 -1.92
CA SER A 665 -15.20 36.77 -0.85
C SER A 665 -16.58 37.15 -1.39
N GLN A 666 -16.65 38.01 -2.42
CA GLN A 666 -17.93 38.37 -3.05
C GLN A 666 -18.64 37.17 -3.68
N LYS A 667 -17.89 36.26 -4.32
CA LYS A 667 -18.46 35.05 -4.92
C LYS A 667 -19.04 34.13 -3.84
N TRP A 668 -18.35 34.00 -2.70
CA TRP A 668 -18.87 33.25 -1.56
C TRP A 668 -20.17 33.84 -1.01
N SER A 669 -20.25 35.16 -0.85
CA SER A 669 -21.47 35.83 -0.37
C SER A 669 -22.66 35.62 -1.31
N ILE A 670 -22.44 35.69 -2.63
CA ILE A 670 -23.48 35.43 -3.64
C ILE A 670 -23.93 33.98 -3.57
N TRP A 671 -22.98 33.04 -3.55
CA TRP A 671 -23.27 31.62 -3.51
C TRP A 671 -24.01 31.22 -2.22
N GLU A 672 -23.60 31.72 -1.06
CA GLU A 672 -24.27 31.43 0.23
C GLU A 672 -25.73 31.92 0.23
N LYS A 673 -25.99 33.10 -0.33
CA LYS A 673 -27.36 33.63 -0.48
C LYS A 673 -28.20 32.72 -1.39
N ASN A 674 -27.64 32.30 -2.52
CA ASN A 674 -28.30 31.39 -3.46
C ASN A 674 -28.58 30.03 -2.82
N LEU A 675 -27.58 29.44 -2.14
CA LEU A 675 -27.72 28.19 -1.40
C LEU A 675 -28.90 28.24 -0.43
N ARG A 676 -28.97 29.27 0.42
CA ARG A 676 -30.06 29.42 1.39
C ARG A 676 -31.43 29.51 0.73
N GLN A 677 -31.54 30.28 -0.36
CA GLN A 677 -32.77 30.42 -1.12
C GLN A 677 -33.21 29.09 -1.74
N VAL A 678 -32.28 28.36 -2.36
CA VAL A 678 -32.54 27.04 -2.96
C VAL A 678 -32.95 26.03 -1.90
N LEU A 679 -32.22 25.94 -0.78
CA LEU A 679 -32.53 25.00 0.29
C LEU A 679 -33.91 25.28 0.91
N ASN A 680 -34.24 26.55 1.17
CA ASN A 680 -35.54 26.93 1.73
C ASN A 680 -36.71 26.64 0.77
N ARG A 681 -36.53 26.88 -0.54
CA ARG A 681 -37.55 26.55 -1.56
C ARG A 681 -37.83 25.04 -1.66
N ASN A 682 -36.86 24.20 -1.27
CA ASN A 682 -36.97 22.75 -1.30
C ASN A 682 -37.21 22.14 0.09
N ALA A 683 -37.75 22.90 1.05
CA ALA A 683 -38.00 22.42 2.42
C ALA A 683 -38.90 21.17 2.46
N VAL A 684 -39.91 21.09 1.60
CA VAL A 684 -40.82 19.92 1.50
C VAL A 684 -40.02 18.65 1.17
N TYR A 685 -39.17 18.72 0.13
CA TYR A 685 -38.28 17.62 -0.25
C TYR A 685 -37.42 17.15 0.93
N PHE A 686 -36.80 18.09 1.68
CA PHE A 686 -35.98 17.70 2.83
C PHE A 686 -36.80 17.02 3.94
N ASN A 687 -37.99 17.50 4.23
CA ASN A 687 -38.86 16.89 5.24
C ASN A 687 -39.29 15.47 4.82
N ASP A 688 -39.50 15.24 3.54
CA ASP A 688 -39.95 13.95 3.00
C ASP A 688 -38.86 12.88 3.02
N ILE A 689 -37.61 13.24 2.69
CA ILE A 689 -36.51 12.26 2.59
C ILE A 689 -35.88 11.86 3.93
N GLN A 690 -36.13 12.62 4.99
CA GLN A 690 -35.49 12.40 6.29
C GLN A 690 -36.14 11.24 7.04
N THR A 691 -35.31 10.40 7.67
CA THR A 691 -35.80 9.45 8.68
C THR A 691 -36.23 10.22 9.94
N PRO A 692 -37.41 9.95 10.52
CA PRO A 692 -37.81 10.53 11.80
C PRO A 692 -36.75 10.31 12.89
N PHE A 693 -36.46 11.36 13.68
CA PHE A 693 -35.37 11.30 14.67
C PHE A 693 -35.55 10.16 15.69
N LYS A 694 -36.79 9.92 16.13
CA LYS A 694 -37.10 8.85 17.10
C LYS A 694 -36.71 7.47 16.55
N GLU A 695 -37.05 7.17 15.30
CA GLU A 695 -36.67 5.91 14.65
C GLU A 695 -35.15 5.80 14.48
N ALA A 696 -34.50 6.90 14.08
CA ALA A 696 -33.05 6.91 13.91
C ALA A 696 -32.30 6.72 15.23
N PHE A 697 -32.78 7.33 16.30
CA PHE A 697 -32.25 7.17 17.65
C PHE A 697 -32.43 5.73 18.15
N GLU A 698 -33.63 5.15 18.03
CA GLU A 698 -33.89 3.76 18.44
C GLU A 698 -32.98 2.77 17.71
N SER A 699 -32.79 2.95 16.41
CA SER A 699 -31.87 2.12 15.63
C SER A 699 -30.42 2.21 16.13
N VAL A 700 -29.92 3.42 16.44
CA VAL A 700 -28.57 3.60 17.02
C VAL A 700 -28.47 2.95 18.39
N ARG A 701 -29.47 3.14 19.25
CA ARG A 701 -29.51 2.57 20.60
C ARG A 701 -29.48 1.05 20.57
N GLN A 702 -30.31 0.42 19.74
CA GLN A 702 -30.35 -1.04 19.58
C GLN A 702 -29.02 -1.60 19.08
N GLN A 703 -28.39 -0.96 18.09
CA GLN A 703 -27.07 -1.38 17.60
C GLN A 703 -25.99 -1.29 18.69
N LEU A 704 -26.00 -0.23 19.51
CA LEU A 704 -25.06 -0.08 20.63
C LEU A 704 -25.28 -1.15 21.71
N ILE A 705 -26.53 -1.48 22.03
CA ILE A 705 -26.89 -2.54 22.98
C ILE A 705 -26.41 -3.90 22.46
N ALA A 706 -26.63 -4.21 21.17
CA ALA A 706 -26.20 -5.46 20.56
C ALA A 706 -24.68 -5.66 20.63
N ILE A 707 -23.90 -4.57 20.44
CA ILE A 707 -22.44 -4.60 20.61
C ILE A 707 -22.07 -4.94 22.06
N LEU A 708 -22.71 -4.29 23.05
CA LEU A 708 -22.45 -4.56 24.48
C LEU A 708 -22.84 -5.97 24.92
N LYS A 709 -23.89 -6.55 24.32
CA LYS A 709 -24.31 -7.94 24.57
C LYS A 709 -23.42 -8.97 23.88
N GLY A 710 -22.50 -8.54 23.01
CA GLY A 710 -21.66 -9.42 22.20
C GLY A 710 -22.45 -10.17 21.12
N GLU A 711 -23.64 -9.68 20.77
CA GLU A 711 -24.50 -10.25 19.73
C GLU A 711 -24.02 -9.88 18.31
N VAL A 712 -23.27 -8.78 18.20
CA VAL A 712 -22.60 -8.41 16.96
C VAL A 712 -21.27 -9.14 16.91
N PRO A 713 -21.08 -10.12 16.01
CA PRO A 713 -19.76 -10.69 15.80
C PRO A 713 -18.81 -9.56 15.43
N ILE A 714 -17.63 -9.54 16.03
CA ILE A 714 -16.56 -8.64 15.59
C ILE A 714 -16.35 -8.98 14.13
N ASN A 715 -16.73 -8.06 13.26
CA ASN A 715 -16.48 -8.21 11.84
C ASN A 715 -14.98 -7.96 11.62
N SER A 716 -14.18 -8.97 11.96
CA SER A 716 -12.98 -9.33 11.22
C SER A 716 -13.34 -9.94 9.85
N ALA A 717 -14.61 -9.89 9.45
CA ALA A 717 -15.07 -10.02 8.07
C ALA A 717 -14.66 -8.81 7.22
N GLY A 718 -13.37 -8.62 7.07
CA GLY A 718 -12.74 -8.11 5.87
C GLY A 718 -11.50 -8.95 5.73
N GLU A 719 -11.47 -9.81 4.69
CA GLU A 719 -10.31 -10.59 4.20
C GLU A 719 -9.29 -10.91 5.29
N GLU A 720 -9.21 -12.17 5.78
CA GLU A 720 -8.16 -12.68 6.68
C GLU A 720 -6.97 -11.73 6.64
N VAL A 721 -6.86 -10.85 7.64
CA VAL A 721 -5.90 -9.75 7.57
C VAL A 721 -4.58 -10.44 7.44
N ARG A 722 -4.04 -10.45 6.21
CA ARG A 722 -2.79 -11.13 5.94
C ARG A 722 -1.79 -10.47 6.86
N SER A 723 -1.43 -11.20 7.89
CA SER A 723 -0.34 -10.83 8.75
C SER A 723 0.86 -11.01 7.84
N PHE A 724 1.44 -9.89 7.42
CA PHE A 724 2.74 -9.90 6.75
C PHE A 724 3.70 -10.49 7.78
N ASN A 725 3.84 -11.81 7.72
CA ASN A 725 4.66 -12.57 8.63
C ASN A 725 5.95 -12.83 7.91
N ASN A 726 7.07 -12.60 8.57
CA ASN A 726 8.38 -13.05 8.10
C ASN A 726 8.40 -14.58 8.21
N ILE A 727 7.84 -15.26 7.21
CA ILE A 727 7.74 -16.72 7.18
C ILE A 727 9.16 -17.28 7.18
N THR A 728 9.44 -18.15 8.13
CA THR A 728 10.73 -18.81 8.31
C THR A 728 10.65 -20.27 7.88
N TYR A 729 9.54 -20.96 8.17
CA TYR A 729 9.36 -22.36 7.85
C TYR A 729 7.88 -22.75 7.62
N ALA A 730 7.67 -23.86 6.93
CA ALA A 730 6.37 -24.53 6.84
C ALA A 730 6.39 -25.73 7.79
N ALA A 731 5.29 -25.97 8.50
CA ALA A 731 5.18 -27.08 9.45
C ALA A 731 3.76 -27.67 9.50
N LEU A 732 3.66 -28.88 10.03
CA LEU A 732 2.40 -29.44 10.52
C LEU A 732 2.27 -29.12 12.02
N THR A 733 1.37 -28.23 12.37
CA THR A 733 1.05 -27.92 13.78
C THR A 733 0.18 -29.04 14.34
N LEU A 734 0.59 -29.59 15.48
CA LEU A 734 -0.10 -30.67 16.17
C LEU A 734 -0.83 -30.13 17.42
N PRO A 735 -1.95 -30.76 17.83
CA PRO A 735 -2.63 -30.42 19.07
C PRO A 735 -1.72 -30.65 20.29
N VAL A 736 -1.33 -29.56 20.96
CA VAL A 736 -0.44 -29.61 22.14
C VAL A 736 -0.97 -30.54 23.22
N ASN A 737 -2.28 -30.56 23.45
CA ASN A 737 -2.90 -31.42 24.44
C ASN A 737 -2.71 -32.91 24.13
N GLU A 738 -2.85 -33.32 22.86
CA GLU A 738 -2.71 -34.72 22.45
C GLU A 738 -1.24 -35.16 22.49
N VAL A 739 -0.31 -34.28 22.09
CA VAL A 739 1.14 -34.54 22.23
C VAL A 739 1.52 -34.65 23.71
N THR A 740 0.95 -33.79 24.58
CA THR A 740 1.19 -33.84 26.03
C THR A 740 0.63 -35.12 26.66
N GLN A 741 -0.58 -35.54 26.27
CA GLN A 741 -1.17 -36.81 26.71
C GLN A 741 -0.32 -38.00 26.26
N THR A 742 0.20 -37.96 25.04
CA THR A 742 1.13 -38.99 24.52
C THR A 742 2.38 -39.06 25.41
N LEU A 743 3.00 -37.93 25.73
CA LEU A 743 4.17 -37.88 26.61
C LEU A 743 3.88 -38.37 28.03
N GLN A 744 2.73 -38.02 28.60
CA GLN A 744 2.31 -38.48 29.92
C GLN A 744 2.09 -40.00 29.95
N HIS A 745 1.47 -40.55 28.91
CA HIS A 745 1.29 -41.99 28.77
C HIS A 745 2.63 -42.73 28.64
N LEU A 746 3.55 -42.19 27.83
CA LEU A 746 4.89 -42.75 27.67
C LEU A 746 5.69 -42.72 28.97
N ALA A 747 5.63 -41.60 29.72
CA ALA A 747 6.27 -41.51 31.03
C ALA A 747 5.67 -42.52 32.03
N ALA A 748 4.35 -42.73 32.01
CA ALA A 748 3.71 -43.70 32.91
C ALA A 748 4.01 -45.18 32.56
N THR A 749 4.50 -45.45 31.35
CA THR A 749 4.71 -46.82 30.84
C THR A 749 6.17 -47.18 30.61
N ASN A 750 7.08 -46.19 30.64
CA ASN A 750 8.51 -46.40 30.42
C ASN A 750 9.35 -45.63 31.45
N ILE A 751 10.11 -46.38 32.25
CA ILE A 751 10.91 -45.87 33.37
C ILE A 751 12.03 -44.92 32.92
N ASP A 752 12.59 -45.09 31.71
CA ASP A 752 13.65 -44.22 31.20
C ASP A 752 13.10 -42.84 30.84
N ILE A 753 11.89 -42.81 30.28
CA ILE A 753 11.17 -41.56 29.96
C ILE A 753 10.70 -40.87 31.25
N GLU A 754 10.18 -41.63 32.21
CA GLU A 754 9.81 -41.13 33.54
C GLU A 754 11.00 -40.46 34.23
N ASN A 755 12.14 -41.17 34.32
CA ASN A 755 13.38 -40.66 34.90
C ASN A 755 13.90 -39.43 34.14
N TYR A 756 13.73 -39.39 32.82
CA TYR A 756 14.12 -38.22 32.03
C TYR A 756 13.27 -36.99 32.37
N PHE A 757 11.99 -37.13 32.65
CA PHE A 757 11.13 -35.98 32.97
C PHE A 757 11.06 -35.62 34.46
N CYS A 758 11.41 -36.52 35.38
CA CYS A 758 11.35 -36.28 36.84
C CYS A 758 11.97 -34.94 37.29
N ASP A 759 13.14 -34.58 36.73
CA ASP A 759 13.84 -33.33 37.08
C ASP A 759 13.68 -32.21 36.02
N ARG A 760 12.79 -32.39 35.04
CA ARG A 760 12.64 -31.49 33.88
C ARG A 760 11.19 -31.06 33.74
N MET A 761 10.92 -29.78 33.96
CA MET A 761 9.60 -29.21 33.69
C MET A 761 9.36 -29.11 32.18
N VAL A 762 8.44 -29.91 31.65
CA VAL A 762 8.02 -29.87 30.24
C VAL A 762 6.66 -29.18 30.14
N ILE A 763 6.68 -27.92 29.70
CA ILE A 763 5.49 -27.21 29.24
C ILE A 763 5.63 -26.99 27.75
N LEU A 764 4.83 -27.69 26.96
CA LEU A 764 4.74 -27.47 25.52
C LEU A 764 3.83 -26.27 25.25
N ASN A 765 4.39 -25.20 24.69
CA ASN A 765 3.61 -24.06 24.20
C ASN A 765 3.17 -24.25 22.74
N SER A 766 3.88 -25.09 22.00
CA SER A 766 3.57 -25.48 20.63
C SER A 766 4.13 -26.88 20.37
N ALA A 767 3.52 -27.59 19.42
CA ALA A 767 4.04 -28.86 18.92
C ALA A 767 3.88 -28.86 17.41
N HIS A 768 4.95 -29.14 16.68
CA HIS A 768 4.92 -29.14 15.22
C HIS A 768 5.98 -30.07 14.62
N VAL A 769 5.72 -30.52 13.39
CA VAL A 769 6.70 -31.21 12.54
C VAL A 769 7.08 -30.27 11.40
N THR A 770 8.35 -29.86 11.35
CA THR A 770 8.85 -28.97 10.28
C THR A 770 8.82 -29.69 8.93
N LEU A 771 8.17 -29.08 7.94
CA LEU A 771 8.08 -29.56 6.56
C LEU A 771 9.21 -29.00 5.69
N ALA A 772 9.45 -27.69 5.75
CA ALA A 772 10.52 -27.02 5.03
C ALA A 772 10.94 -25.76 5.80
N HIS A 773 12.18 -25.32 5.63
CA HIS A 773 12.75 -24.20 6.39
C HIS A 773 13.57 -23.37 5.43
N LYS A 774 13.38 -22.04 5.40
CA LYS A 774 13.94 -21.20 4.34
C LYS A 774 15.48 -21.25 4.27
N HIS A 775 16.15 -21.31 5.42
CA HIS A 775 17.61 -21.38 5.47
C HIS A 775 18.19 -22.76 5.14
N ALA A 776 17.43 -23.84 5.35
CA ALA A 776 17.92 -25.20 5.11
C ALA A 776 17.56 -25.70 3.70
N HIS A 777 16.38 -25.31 3.21
CA HIS A 777 15.79 -25.85 1.99
C HIS A 777 15.53 -24.79 0.91
N GLY A 778 15.77 -23.50 1.20
CA GLY A 778 15.44 -22.38 0.33
C GLY A 778 14.02 -21.86 0.50
N VAL A 779 13.80 -20.60 0.13
CA VAL A 779 12.48 -19.94 0.22
C VAL A 779 11.46 -20.61 -0.69
N ALA A 780 11.85 -20.98 -1.90
CA ALA A 780 10.95 -21.65 -2.85
C ALA A 780 10.39 -22.97 -2.30
N ALA A 781 11.17 -23.70 -1.49
CA ALA A 781 10.70 -24.92 -0.83
C ALA A 781 9.60 -24.65 0.20
N VAL A 782 9.69 -23.54 0.95
CA VAL A 782 8.66 -23.11 1.91
C VAL A 782 7.43 -22.59 1.16
N ALA A 783 7.65 -21.79 0.10
CA ALA A 783 6.60 -21.19 -0.72
C ALA A 783 5.66 -22.20 -1.37
N LYS A 784 6.13 -23.42 -1.64
CA LYS A 784 5.32 -24.52 -2.20
C LYS A 784 4.21 -25.02 -1.27
N PHE A 785 4.23 -24.66 0.01
CA PHE A 785 3.17 -24.99 0.96
C PHE A 785 2.12 -23.87 1.09
N GLY A 786 2.28 -22.75 0.36
CA GLY A 786 1.38 -21.61 0.44
C GLY A 786 -0.08 -21.93 0.15
N ASP A 787 -0.34 -22.71 -0.91
CA ASP A 787 -1.69 -23.15 -1.30
C ASP A 787 -2.22 -24.32 -0.46
N LEU A 788 -1.36 -24.92 0.38
CA LEU A 788 -1.67 -26.04 1.24
C LEU A 788 -1.93 -25.62 2.69
N ARG A 789 -1.84 -24.34 3.02
CA ARG A 789 -2.13 -23.83 4.38
C ARG A 789 -3.55 -24.23 4.82
N GLY A 790 -3.67 -24.72 6.05
CA GLY A 790 -4.92 -25.19 6.63
C GLY A 790 -5.31 -26.62 6.24
N VAL A 791 -4.54 -27.30 5.37
CA VAL A 791 -4.76 -28.72 5.06
C VAL A 791 -4.38 -29.57 6.26
N GLU A 792 -5.28 -30.48 6.63
CA GLU A 792 -5.03 -31.50 7.65
C GLU A 792 -4.35 -32.74 7.06
N VAL A 793 -3.34 -33.25 7.76
CA VAL A 793 -2.55 -34.42 7.37
C VAL A 793 -2.32 -35.30 8.60
N PRO A 794 -2.57 -36.61 8.52
CA PRO A 794 -2.26 -37.51 9.61
C PRO A 794 -0.75 -37.67 9.81
N VAL A 795 -0.32 -37.51 11.06
CA VAL A 795 1.07 -37.63 11.53
C VAL A 795 1.15 -38.76 12.55
N MET A 796 2.01 -39.73 12.28
CA MET A 796 2.23 -40.88 13.14
C MET A 796 3.51 -40.68 13.96
N LEU A 797 3.38 -40.71 15.29
CA LEU A 797 4.51 -40.68 16.23
C LEU A 797 4.94 -42.10 16.55
N THR A 798 6.24 -42.39 16.45
CA THR A 798 6.76 -43.78 16.50
C THR A 798 7.81 -44.04 17.57
N ALA A 799 8.61 -43.04 17.93
CA ALA A 799 9.68 -43.20 18.91
C ALA A 799 10.00 -41.90 19.64
N PHE A 800 10.56 -42.03 20.83
CA PHE A 800 11.07 -40.94 21.65
C PHE A 800 12.60 -41.00 21.67
N LEU A 801 13.26 -39.94 21.20
CA LEU A 801 14.71 -39.82 21.23
C LEU A 801 15.11 -38.70 22.18
N PHE A 802 16.13 -38.96 23.01
CA PHE A 802 16.60 -37.99 23.98
C PHE A 802 18.10 -38.07 24.22
N SER A 803 18.69 -36.93 24.56
CA SER A 803 20.06 -36.79 25.09
C SER A 803 20.00 -36.01 26.39
N ALA A 804 21.14 -35.80 27.06
CA ALA A 804 21.18 -34.96 28.26
C ALA A 804 20.64 -33.53 28.03
N LYS A 805 20.69 -33.01 26.79
CA LYS A 805 20.39 -31.61 26.46
C LYS A 805 19.07 -31.39 25.72
N LEU A 806 18.47 -32.40 25.10
CA LEU A 806 17.21 -32.23 24.36
C LEU A 806 16.51 -33.55 24.09
N CYS A 807 15.21 -33.49 23.81
CA CYS A 807 14.42 -34.65 23.37
C CYS A 807 13.39 -34.28 22.29
N ALA A 808 13.04 -35.27 21.48
CA ALA A 808 12.07 -35.14 20.41
C ALA A 808 11.32 -36.46 20.15
N LEU A 809 10.10 -36.34 19.64
CA LEU A 809 9.31 -37.46 19.14
C LEU A 809 9.56 -37.62 17.64
N GLU A 810 9.99 -38.80 17.22
CA GLU A 810 10.06 -39.16 15.81
C GLU A 810 8.66 -39.17 15.21
N ALA A 811 8.51 -38.51 14.06
CA ALA A 811 7.25 -38.35 13.36
C ALA A 811 7.35 -38.87 11.93
N ARG A 812 6.32 -39.59 11.50
CA ARG A 812 6.12 -40.02 10.12
C ARG A 812 4.87 -39.39 9.57
N ILE A 813 5.03 -38.57 8.54
CA ILE A 813 3.90 -38.00 7.79
C ILE A 813 3.35 -39.10 6.89
N MET A 814 2.06 -39.41 7.03
CA MET A 814 1.43 -40.47 6.24
C MET A 814 1.17 -40.02 4.80
N GLU A 815 1.08 -40.98 3.89
CA GLU A 815 0.70 -40.71 2.50
C GLU A 815 -0.65 -40.00 2.46
N ASN A 816 -0.74 -38.96 1.64
CA ASN A 816 -1.90 -38.09 1.53
C ASN A 816 -2.08 -37.63 0.09
N GLU A 817 -3.31 -37.33 -0.30
CA GLU A 817 -3.69 -36.96 -1.67
C GLU A 817 -2.97 -35.70 -2.19
N LYS A 818 -2.48 -34.86 -1.28
CA LYS A 818 -1.75 -33.62 -1.60
C LYS A 818 -0.25 -33.83 -1.74
N GLY A 819 0.27 -35.03 -1.49
CA GLY A 819 1.69 -35.35 -1.57
C GLY A 819 2.54 -34.54 -0.58
N ILE A 820 2.00 -34.19 0.60
CA ILE A 820 2.71 -33.45 1.63
C ILE A 820 3.74 -34.36 2.29
N TYR A 821 5.00 -33.96 2.27
CA TYR A 821 6.11 -34.62 2.95
C TYR A 821 7.07 -33.58 3.56
N SER A 822 7.84 -34.00 4.56
CA SER A 822 8.90 -33.16 5.13
C SER A 822 10.18 -33.30 4.31
N ARG A 823 10.83 -32.17 4.05
CA ARG A 823 12.18 -32.11 3.47
C ARG A 823 13.27 -32.40 4.50
N ASN A 824 12.96 -32.37 5.79
CA ASN A 824 13.89 -32.85 6.80
C ASN A 824 14.07 -34.37 6.66
N PRO A 825 15.32 -34.88 6.61
CA PRO A 825 15.56 -36.32 6.54
C PRO A 825 14.97 -37.10 7.71
N TRP A 826 14.87 -36.46 8.87
CA TRP A 826 14.28 -37.01 10.08
C TRP A 826 13.18 -36.07 10.62
N PRO A 827 11.92 -36.26 10.21
CA PRO A 827 10.80 -35.46 10.70
C PRO A 827 10.54 -35.79 12.17
N HIS A 828 10.37 -34.76 12.99
CA HIS A 828 10.22 -34.92 14.43
C HIS A 828 9.50 -33.73 15.05
N VAL A 829 9.00 -33.92 16.26
CA VAL A 829 8.47 -32.89 17.16
C VAL A 829 9.49 -32.67 18.26
N THR A 830 10.11 -31.49 18.33
CA THR A 830 10.99 -31.16 19.47
C THR A 830 10.13 -30.96 20.71
N VAL A 831 10.45 -31.69 21.78
CA VAL A 831 9.65 -31.69 23.02
C VAL A 831 10.28 -30.81 24.09
N TRP A 832 11.59 -30.92 24.29
CA TRP A 832 12.30 -30.16 25.32
C TRP A 832 13.75 -29.89 24.91
N THR A 833 14.29 -28.76 25.35
CA THR A 833 15.69 -28.37 25.19
C THR A 833 16.20 -27.74 26.48
N ALA A 834 17.42 -28.07 26.87
CA ALA A 834 18.13 -27.44 27.97
C ALA A 834 18.42 -25.97 27.68
N LYS A 835 18.59 -25.18 28.75
CA LYS A 835 18.93 -23.75 28.63
C LYS A 835 20.17 -23.56 27.75
N GLY A 836 20.05 -22.71 26.72
CA GLY A 836 21.12 -22.43 25.76
C GLY A 836 21.23 -23.41 24.58
N THR A 837 20.47 -24.50 24.58
CA THR A 837 20.36 -25.44 23.44
C THR A 837 19.23 -25.00 22.51
N ARG A 838 19.45 -24.99 21.20
CA ARG A 838 18.43 -24.57 20.23
C ARG A 838 17.59 -25.76 19.76
N PRO A 839 16.27 -25.60 19.53
CA PRO A 839 15.42 -26.66 18.98
C PRO A 839 15.92 -27.26 17.67
N LYS A 840 16.62 -26.47 16.84
CA LYS A 840 17.23 -26.97 15.58
C LYS A 840 18.23 -28.10 15.78
N GLU A 841 18.82 -28.22 16.97
CA GLU A 841 19.80 -29.26 17.29
C GLU A 841 19.16 -30.65 17.38
N SER A 842 17.84 -30.73 17.54
CA SER A 842 17.07 -31.99 17.48
C SER A 842 17.27 -32.74 16.17
N ASN A 843 17.55 -32.06 15.06
CA ASN A 843 17.88 -32.71 13.78
C ASN A 843 19.08 -33.67 13.87
N PHE A 844 19.96 -33.50 14.86
CA PHE A 844 21.15 -34.31 15.05
C PHE A 844 20.95 -35.49 16.02
N LEU A 845 19.78 -35.65 16.65
CA LEU A 845 19.49 -36.77 17.55
C LEU A 845 19.76 -38.15 16.92
N PRO A 846 19.41 -38.42 15.64
CA PRO A 846 19.77 -39.70 15.01
C PRO A 846 21.28 -39.96 14.94
N GLN A 847 22.09 -38.91 14.69
CA GLN A 847 23.55 -39.01 14.66
C GLN A 847 24.13 -39.16 16.07
N MET A 848 23.53 -38.50 17.07
CA MET A 848 23.87 -38.67 18.47
C MET A 848 23.57 -40.11 18.94
N LEU A 849 22.47 -40.71 18.48
CA LEU A 849 22.13 -42.10 18.77
C LEU A 849 23.20 -43.04 18.20
N GLN A 850 23.62 -42.83 16.95
CA GLN A 850 24.69 -43.63 16.31
C GLN A 850 26.04 -43.50 17.01
N SER A 851 26.33 -42.34 17.61
CA SER A 851 27.58 -42.08 18.34
C SER A 851 27.50 -42.40 19.84
N GLY A 852 26.38 -42.94 20.34
CA GLY A 852 26.20 -43.32 21.75
C GLY A 852 25.90 -42.16 22.71
N HIS A 853 25.57 -40.97 22.20
CA HIS A 853 25.28 -39.76 22.98
C HIS A 853 23.78 -39.46 23.14
N ALA A 854 22.92 -40.29 22.56
CA ALA A 854 21.46 -40.23 22.72
C ALA A 854 20.88 -41.63 22.81
N TRP A 855 19.64 -41.70 23.31
CA TRP A 855 18.88 -42.93 23.51
C TRP A 855 17.57 -42.87 22.71
N ARG A 856 17.04 -44.05 22.38
CA ARG A 856 15.79 -44.22 21.64
C ARG A 856 14.88 -45.18 22.41
N VAL A 857 13.61 -44.80 22.54
CA VAL A 857 12.54 -45.64 23.06
C VAL A 857 11.45 -45.73 22.00
N ASP A 858 11.23 -46.92 21.46
CA ASP A 858 10.15 -47.20 20.53
C ASP A 858 8.83 -47.46 21.29
N PHE A 859 7.71 -47.03 20.72
CA PHE A 859 6.38 -47.22 21.31
C PHE A 859 5.31 -47.52 20.26
N ALA A 860 4.13 -47.97 20.70
CA ALA A 860 3.01 -48.27 19.81
C ALA A 860 2.59 -46.99 19.05
N PRO A 861 2.52 -46.99 17.71
CA PRO A 861 2.32 -45.77 16.95
C PRO A 861 1.07 -44.98 17.34
N VAL A 862 1.23 -43.67 17.54
CA VAL A 862 0.12 -42.75 17.86
C VAL A 862 -0.12 -41.85 16.66
N VAL A 863 -1.35 -41.83 16.14
CA VAL A 863 -1.72 -41.02 14.98
C VAL A 863 -2.46 -39.77 15.44
N LEU A 864 -1.95 -38.60 15.05
CA LEU A 864 -2.50 -37.28 15.33
C LEU A 864 -2.87 -36.57 14.02
N SER A 865 -3.83 -35.64 14.04
CA SER A 865 -4.09 -34.76 12.89
C SER A 865 -3.22 -33.51 12.98
N GLY A 866 -2.39 -33.26 11.97
CA GLY A 866 -1.55 -32.06 11.88
C GLY A 866 -2.07 -31.10 10.82
N VAL A 867 -2.07 -29.80 11.12
CA VAL A 867 -2.52 -28.75 10.18
C VAL A 867 -1.32 -28.04 9.57
N VAL A 868 -1.27 -27.92 8.25
CA VAL A 868 -0.22 -27.16 7.55
C VAL A 868 -0.31 -25.68 7.91
N GLU A 869 0.75 -25.15 8.48
CA GLU A 869 0.91 -23.72 8.80
C GLU A 869 2.24 -23.17 8.25
N LEU A 870 2.24 -21.85 8.03
CA LEU A 870 3.41 -21.07 7.65
C LEU A 870 3.80 -20.18 8.82
N LEU A 871 4.99 -20.41 9.37
CA LEU A 871 5.46 -19.86 10.64
C LEU A 871 6.71 -19.00 10.44
#